data_AF-A0A3F2RKG4-F1
#
_entry.id   AF-A0A3F2RKG4-F1
#
_cell.length_a   1.000
_cell.length_b   1.000
_cell.length_c   1.000
_cell.angle_alpha   90.00
_cell.angle_beta   90.00
_cell.angle_gamma   90.00
#
_symmetry.space_group_name_H-M   'P 1'
#
loop_
_entity.id
_entity.type
_entity.pdbx_description
1 polymer ?
#
loop_
_entity_poly.entity_id
_entity_poly.type
_entity_poly.pdbx_seq_one_letter_code
_entity_poly.pdbx_strand_id
1 'polypeptide(L)'
;MLSRNNRAWGGSRGEYGHRWLGRNVCLPVVAMFVVVYCMFMVRTSLSTLMVHRHEGQDGGGDEKLAASKVNVPDDVPRSISALVSSSWLRNARETNQLTLLVLDCNDPDAFPQGHIPQAIPFTFASSLLKDQTPKATNVISKDNFRGIVKLLQIPKDATIVFYDDKKSLNAARIWWVFRHYGFPVRQLKVLDGGLKQWLADGNEMATGEPEVPDRSAELWDNVVNTHVLVGFDAVQRGIADPATQFVDARSPEEYSGKDADGNAHAGHVPGAVNFNWVDAIDADHNGQFKPKTELDTILVEKLHLDKDKPVITYCQRAIRGAHLAFTLEQVLEFKNVKIYENSMLQYLNRDDSQVETSRSYDVPMTLWLRRNIWLIAAVTLVIIYCIFMVRTTMWARAFDEQEQQKELQNEGDTMDSNAMKSALAALKEMGALKGEELQEQVEEKAEEAAEDGRGQLDQGGGEQEAEAMPFEKRHDKVAGYNATLAYLQNYTTPIDSKENLFLFFTCSNAQGAQDDWTPHCGEAREKVYAAFAKSPSTNRLVTIYAGTREDWRGGNEFTDDDDMRLKALPTVMRWDGGAPGALRSTWGVLVGQSVLYEPLLRYLFRNADEHDKKLVQPETLTKEIVTLKGYGQYRAYMEDYARSGTPYPLFMMMVSGRFQRNNRLWCPWCRQSEMPVEYAFYAYAPANAKLVLVETYDRYSEWRNPENEFKRDPQLSMKGVPWFYRIYPGPPGQPLTYQRVKHKFYLLEALQSVFEGP
;
A
#
# COMPACT_ATOMS: atom_id res chain seq x y z
N MET A 1 -53.77 28.97 7.19
CA MET A 1 -54.45 30.28 7.33
C MET A 1 -54.95 30.73 5.96
N LEU A 2 -56.24 30.63 5.70
CA LEU A 2 -56.90 31.22 4.53
C LEU A 2 -57.43 32.60 4.94
N SER A 3 -57.11 33.66 4.18
CA SER A 3 -57.94 34.87 4.11
C SER A 3 -57.39 35.91 3.10
N ARG A 4 -58.19 36.17 2.06
CA ARG A 4 -58.58 37.47 1.48
C ARG A 4 -57.49 38.49 1.07
N ASN A 5 -57.53 38.94 -0.19
CA ASN A 5 -58.29 40.16 -0.56
C ASN A 5 -58.30 40.43 -2.07
N ASN A 6 -59.51 40.72 -2.57
CA ASN A 6 -59.78 41.40 -3.83
C ASN A 6 -59.68 42.92 -3.62
N ARG A 7 -59.23 43.68 -4.63
CA ARG A 7 -59.81 44.99 -4.99
C ARG A 7 -59.44 45.42 -6.41
N ALA A 8 -60.43 46.02 -7.05
CA ALA A 8 -60.52 46.43 -8.45
C ALA A 8 -60.08 47.89 -8.69
N TRP A 9 -60.20 48.32 -9.97
CA TRP A 9 -60.47 49.65 -10.59
C TRP A 9 -59.67 49.68 -11.93
N GLY A 10 -60.19 49.82 -13.16
CA GLY A 10 -61.22 50.70 -13.75
C GLY A 10 -60.61 52.08 -14.03
N GLY A 11 -60.42 52.64 -15.23
CA GLY A 11 -60.58 52.31 -16.65
C GLY A 11 -60.32 53.59 -17.49
N SER A 12 -59.97 53.53 -18.79
CA SER A 12 -60.33 54.53 -19.83
C SER A 12 -59.73 54.18 -21.21
N ARG A 13 -60.52 54.40 -22.26
CA ARG A 13 -60.27 54.12 -23.69
C ARG A 13 -59.40 55.19 -24.38
N GLY A 14 -58.63 54.76 -25.39
CA GLY A 14 -58.05 55.55 -26.47
C GLY A 14 -57.54 54.62 -27.59
N GLU A 15 -57.84 54.94 -28.85
CA GLU A 15 -58.01 54.04 -30.00
C GLU A 15 -56.74 53.64 -30.79
N TYR A 16 -56.93 52.61 -31.64
CA TYR A 16 -56.30 52.27 -32.94
C TYR A 16 -55.25 51.14 -33.00
N GLY A 17 -55.56 50.15 -33.85
CA GLY A 17 -54.58 49.34 -34.59
C GLY A 17 -54.66 47.82 -34.37
N HIS A 18 -55.25 47.12 -35.33
CA HIS A 18 -55.25 45.65 -35.43
C HIS A 18 -53.84 45.03 -35.37
N ARG A 19 -53.65 43.98 -34.57
CA ARG A 19 -53.09 42.67 -34.99
C ARG A 19 -53.02 41.67 -33.82
N TRP A 20 -53.63 40.52 -34.03
CA TRP A 20 -53.59 39.33 -33.18
C TRP A 20 -52.26 38.59 -33.41
N LEU A 21 -51.44 38.40 -32.37
CA LEU A 21 -50.32 37.43 -32.34
C LEU A 21 -49.88 37.22 -30.88
N GLY A 22 -49.77 35.96 -30.45
CA GLY A 22 -48.95 35.60 -29.29
C GLY A 22 -49.63 34.97 -28.08
N ARG A 23 -50.30 33.82 -28.24
CA ARG A 23 -50.47 32.84 -27.15
C ARG A 23 -49.90 31.51 -27.64
N ASN A 24 -48.62 31.24 -27.36
CA ASN A 24 -48.01 29.89 -27.29
C ASN A 24 -46.54 29.96 -26.84
N VAL A 25 -46.26 30.65 -25.74
CA VAL A 25 -44.96 30.53 -25.05
C VAL A 25 -45.25 30.20 -23.59
N CYS A 26 -45.63 28.95 -23.30
CA CYS A 26 -45.74 28.47 -21.92
C CYS A 26 -45.54 26.96 -21.72
N LEU A 27 -45.51 26.11 -22.76
CA LEU A 27 -45.28 24.67 -22.56
C LEU A 27 -43.81 24.21 -22.48
N PRO A 28 -42.81 24.81 -23.17
CA PRO A 28 -41.43 24.30 -23.11
C PRO A 28 -40.75 24.58 -21.76
N VAL A 29 -41.11 25.69 -21.12
CA VAL A 29 -40.52 26.13 -19.84
C VAL A 29 -40.97 25.21 -18.70
N VAL A 30 -42.24 24.79 -18.69
CA VAL A 30 -42.78 23.90 -17.65
C VAL A 30 -42.18 22.49 -17.74
N ALA A 31 -41.94 21.97 -18.95
CA ALA A 31 -41.30 20.67 -19.15
C ALA A 31 -39.81 20.68 -18.72
N MET A 32 -39.11 21.79 -18.96
CA MET A 32 -37.72 21.97 -18.50
C MET A 32 -37.64 22.06 -16.97
N PHE A 33 -38.60 22.73 -16.33
CA PHE A 33 -38.70 22.78 -14.87
C PHE A 33 -39.00 21.41 -14.27
N VAL A 34 -39.83 20.55 -14.89
CA VAL A 34 -40.12 19.20 -14.37
C VAL A 34 -38.91 18.28 -14.49
N VAL A 35 -38.13 18.35 -15.58
CA VAL A 35 -36.91 17.53 -15.74
C VAL A 35 -35.81 18.00 -14.77
N VAL A 36 -35.64 19.31 -14.60
CA VAL A 36 -34.70 19.86 -13.61
C VAL A 36 -35.15 19.53 -12.18
N TYR A 37 -36.45 19.55 -11.88
CA TYR A 37 -36.99 19.19 -10.56
C TYR A 37 -36.89 17.68 -10.27
N CYS A 38 -37.06 16.81 -11.27
CA CYS A 38 -36.82 15.37 -11.15
C CYS A 38 -35.32 15.04 -10.99
N MET A 39 -34.44 15.75 -11.70
CA MET A 39 -32.99 15.64 -11.49
C MET A 39 -32.58 16.18 -10.11
N PHE A 40 -33.24 17.23 -9.61
CA PHE A 40 -33.04 17.75 -8.26
C PHE A 40 -33.54 16.75 -7.21
N MET A 41 -34.68 16.08 -7.41
CA MET A 41 -35.19 15.04 -6.49
C MET A 41 -34.31 13.79 -6.44
N VAL A 42 -33.73 13.37 -7.57
CA VAL A 42 -32.76 12.27 -7.63
C VAL A 42 -31.45 12.67 -6.94
N ARG A 43 -31.03 13.94 -7.07
CA ARG A 43 -29.86 14.48 -6.38
C ARG A 43 -30.10 14.65 -4.87
N THR A 44 -31.27 15.09 -4.43
CA THR A 44 -31.60 15.19 -3.00
C THR A 44 -31.81 13.82 -2.34
N SER A 45 -32.28 12.82 -3.08
CA SER A 45 -32.36 11.43 -2.58
C SER A 45 -30.98 10.79 -2.37
N LEU A 46 -29.95 11.25 -3.10
CA LEU A 46 -28.54 10.87 -2.91
C LEU A 46 -27.80 11.79 -1.92
N SER A 47 -28.37 12.93 -1.53
CA SER A 47 -27.78 13.87 -0.56
C SER A 47 -28.47 13.85 0.82
N THR A 48 -29.47 13.01 1.05
CA THR A 48 -30.07 12.80 2.39
C THR A 48 -29.40 11.65 3.16
N LEU A 49 -28.11 11.49 2.94
CA LEU A 49 -27.23 10.63 3.74
C LEU A 49 -25.92 11.36 4.03
N MET A 50 -26.01 12.64 4.45
CA MET A 50 -24.97 13.33 5.21
C MET A 50 -25.46 14.73 5.66
N VAL A 51 -25.17 15.04 6.93
CA VAL A 51 -25.22 16.35 7.61
C VAL A 51 -26.59 16.86 8.09
N HIS A 52 -26.93 16.52 9.35
CA HIS A 52 -27.56 17.45 10.27
C HIS A 52 -26.46 18.06 11.15
N ARG A 53 -26.17 19.35 10.97
CA ARG A 53 -25.45 20.18 11.93
C ARG A 53 -26.32 21.41 12.21
N HIS A 54 -26.71 21.55 13.46
CA HIS A 54 -27.45 22.70 13.97
C HIS A 54 -26.55 23.94 13.97
N GLU A 55 -27.01 25.01 13.33
CA GLU A 55 -26.57 26.39 13.62
C GLU A 55 -27.64 27.04 14.51
N GLY A 56 -27.20 27.52 15.68
CA GLY A 56 -27.95 28.42 16.55
C GLY A 56 -27.28 29.79 16.53
N GLN A 57 -28.09 30.82 16.36
CA GLN A 57 -27.76 32.22 16.15
C GLN A 57 -26.97 32.91 17.28
N ASP A 58 -26.18 33.88 16.84
CA ASP A 58 -25.33 34.82 17.58
C ASP A 58 -26.03 35.72 18.60
N GLY A 59 -25.30 36.06 19.66
CA GLY A 59 -25.47 37.26 20.48
C GLY A 59 -24.11 37.64 21.09
N GLY A 60 -23.55 38.77 20.66
CA GLY A 60 -22.14 39.14 20.80
C GLY A 60 -21.68 39.76 22.13
N GLY A 61 -20.38 40.03 22.18
CA GLY A 61 -19.69 40.81 23.20
C GLY A 61 -18.17 40.65 23.10
N ASP A 62 -17.48 41.71 22.68
CA ASP A 62 -16.01 41.84 22.68
C ASP A 62 -15.42 41.70 24.09
N GLU A 63 -14.39 40.87 24.26
CA GLU A 63 -13.30 41.16 25.22
C GLU A 63 -12.01 40.37 24.91
N LYS A 64 -10.88 41.08 24.91
CA LYS A 64 -9.51 40.55 24.86
C LYS A 64 -9.24 39.68 26.09
N LEU A 65 -8.62 38.49 25.96
CA LEU A 65 -7.46 38.06 26.78
C LEU A 65 -6.90 36.67 26.41
N ALA A 66 -5.57 36.62 26.35
CA ALA A 66 -4.66 35.59 26.86
C ALA A 66 -4.82 34.09 26.48
N ALA A 67 -3.66 33.51 26.13
CA ALA A 67 -3.41 32.08 25.94
C ALA A 67 -4.00 31.21 27.07
N SER A 68 -4.83 30.25 26.69
CA SER A 68 -5.41 29.25 27.59
C SER A 68 -5.14 27.86 27.03
N LYS A 69 -4.47 27.05 27.85
CA LYS A 69 -4.26 25.61 27.68
C LYS A 69 -5.57 24.90 27.36
N VAL A 70 -5.61 24.10 26.30
CA VAL A 70 -6.73 23.19 26.04
C VAL A 70 -6.55 21.98 26.95
N ASN A 71 -7.37 21.91 28.00
CA ASN A 71 -7.62 20.69 28.76
C ASN A 71 -8.39 19.71 27.86
N VAL A 72 -7.76 18.60 27.49
CA VAL A 72 -8.46 17.43 26.99
C VAL A 72 -9.06 16.73 28.22
N PRO A 73 -10.39 16.46 28.27
CA PRO A 73 -10.98 15.76 29.41
C PRO A 73 -10.52 14.30 29.45
N ASP A 74 -9.67 13.97 30.41
CA ASP A 74 -9.46 12.60 30.90
C ASP A 74 -10.67 12.19 31.75
N ASP A 75 -11.79 11.77 31.14
CA ASP A 75 -12.68 10.77 31.75
C ASP A 75 -13.78 10.29 30.78
N VAL A 76 -13.56 9.13 30.17
CA VAL A 76 -14.67 8.20 29.87
C VAL A 76 -14.29 6.91 30.59
N PRO A 77 -15.08 6.43 31.56
CA PRO A 77 -14.71 5.25 32.34
C PRO A 77 -14.72 4.04 31.41
N ARG A 78 -13.53 3.62 30.95
CA ARG A 78 -13.29 2.33 30.29
C ARG A 78 -13.45 1.21 31.31
N SER A 79 -14.70 0.93 31.65
CA SER A 79 -15.10 -0.20 32.48
C SER A 79 -14.62 -1.51 31.84
N ILE A 80 -13.57 -2.12 32.41
CA ILE A 80 -13.12 -3.52 32.21
C ILE A 80 -12.71 -3.89 30.76
N SER A 81 -12.49 -2.94 29.84
CA SER A 81 -11.92 -3.28 28.53
C SER A 81 -10.46 -3.74 28.67
N ALA A 82 -10.08 -4.80 27.94
CA ALA A 82 -8.68 -5.17 27.78
C ALA A 82 -7.87 -4.15 26.94
N LEU A 83 -8.51 -3.18 26.30
CA LEU A 83 -7.85 -2.18 25.45
C LEU A 83 -7.41 -0.94 26.26
N VAL A 84 -6.10 -0.70 26.31
CA VAL A 84 -5.49 0.41 27.10
C VAL A 84 -4.81 1.43 26.20
N SER A 85 -4.82 2.71 26.58
CA SER A 85 -4.10 3.77 25.86
C SER A 85 -2.62 3.81 26.22
N SER A 86 -1.84 4.52 25.40
CA SER A 86 -0.45 4.89 25.69
C SER A 86 -0.32 5.67 27.02
N SER A 87 -1.23 6.62 27.26
CA SER A 87 -1.28 7.41 28.50
C SER A 87 -1.52 6.52 29.73
N TRP A 88 -2.42 5.54 29.62
CA TRP A 88 -2.66 4.57 30.69
C TRP A 88 -1.39 3.76 30.98
N LEU A 89 -0.72 3.25 29.94
CA LEU A 89 0.50 2.45 30.10
C LEU A 89 1.63 3.29 30.72
N ARG A 90 1.82 4.52 30.28
CA ARG A 90 2.79 5.45 30.86
C ARG A 90 2.53 5.68 32.34
N ASN A 91 1.30 6.03 32.71
CA ASN A 91 0.91 6.27 34.10
C ASN A 91 1.08 5.00 34.97
N ALA A 92 0.74 3.82 34.44
CA ALA A 92 0.92 2.55 35.13
C ALA A 92 2.41 2.25 35.42
N ARG A 93 3.30 2.63 34.50
CA ARG A 93 4.76 2.49 34.66
C ARG A 93 5.33 3.46 35.69
N GLU A 94 4.88 4.71 35.68
CA GLU A 94 5.41 5.76 36.57
C GLU A 94 4.98 5.58 38.02
N THR A 95 3.73 5.13 38.24
CA THR A 95 3.16 5.03 39.60
C THR A 95 3.57 3.78 40.35
N ASN A 96 4.06 2.75 39.65
CA ASN A 96 4.46 1.45 40.20
C ASN A 96 3.39 0.80 41.11
N GLN A 97 2.11 1.11 40.89
CA GLN A 97 0.97 0.58 41.65
C GLN A 97 0.56 -0.83 41.22
N LEU A 98 1.02 -1.27 40.04
CA LEU A 98 0.73 -2.57 39.46
C LEU A 98 2.02 -3.30 39.17
N THR A 99 2.05 -4.61 39.43
CA THR A 99 3.07 -5.50 38.90
C THR A 99 2.88 -5.58 37.38
N LEU A 100 3.60 -4.73 36.63
CA LEU A 100 3.40 -4.57 35.19
C LEU A 100 4.38 -5.44 34.39
N LEU A 101 3.85 -6.14 33.39
CA LEU A 101 4.63 -6.87 32.39
C LEU A 101 4.29 -6.37 31.00
N VAL A 102 5.20 -5.66 30.35
CA VAL A 102 5.00 -5.20 28.97
C VAL A 102 5.66 -6.20 28.04
N LEU A 103 4.90 -6.77 27.11
CA LEU A 103 5.39 -7.77 26.16
C LEU A 103 5.40 -7.21 24.74
N ASP A 104 6.60 -7.11 24.17
CA ASP A 104 6.78 -6.75 22.77
C ASP A 104 6.48 -7.98 21.89
N CYS A 105 5.39 -7.90 21.13
CA CYS A 105 4.89 -8.97 20.27
C CYS A 105 5.37 -8.85 18.81
N ASN A 106 6.38 -8.03 18.57
CA ASN A 106 7.03 -7.89 17.26
C ASN A 106 7.93 -9.08 16.95
N ASP A 107 8.58 -9.00 15.79
CA ASP A 107 9.72 -9.87 15.55
C ASP A 107 10.78 -9.57 16.63
N PRO A 108 11.28 -10.57 17.40
CA PRO A 108 12.31 -10.31 18.41
C PRO A 108 13.54 -9.59 17.87
N ASP A 109 13.80 -9.70 16.57
CA ASP A 109 14.93 -9.03 15.93
C ASP A 109 14.73 -7.49 15.82
N ALA A 110 13.50 -7.01 15.96
CA ALA A 110 13.16 -5.59 16.02
C ALA A 110 13.39 -4.99 17.42
N PHE A 111 13.35 -5.81 18.48
CA PHE A 111 13.38 -5.33 19.86
C PHE A 111 14.63 -4.47 20.16
N PRO A 112 15.87 -4.87 19.84
CA PRO A 112 17.05 -4.04 20.15
C PRO A 112 17.09 -2.71 19.41
N GLN A 113 16.35 -2.58 18.29
CA GLN A 113 16.32 -1.38 17.46
C GLN A 113 15.41 -0.29 18.04
N GLY A 114 14.48 -0.68 18.93
CA GLY A 114 13.51 0.23 19.51
C GLY A 114 12.34 -0.55 20.09
N HIS A 115 12.12 -0.43 21.39
CA HIS A 115 10.99 -1.01 22.11
C HIS A 115 10.45 -0.05 23.17
N ILE A 116 9.24 -0.33 23.68
CA ILE A 116 8.69 0.41 24.82
C ILE A 116 9.60 0.13 26.03
N PRO A 117 10.06 1.15 26.79
CA PRO A 117 10.99 0.92 27.88
C PRO A 117 10.48 -0.11 28.91
N GLN A 118 11.39 -0.99 29.37
CA GLN A 118 11.11 -2.14 30.27
C GLN A 118 10.20 -3.22 29.66
N ALA A 119 9.93 -3.17 28.37
CA ALA A 119 9.29 -4.30 27.68
C ALA A 119 10.20 -5.52 27.67
N ILE A 120 9.60 -6.69 27.59
CA ILE A 120 10.29 -7.96 27.37
C ILE A 120 9.94 -8.42 25.95
N PRO A 121 10.93 -8.80 25.13
CA PRO A 121 10.67 -9.35 23.82
C PRO A 121 9.96 -10.68 23.99
N PHE A 122 8.76 -10.77 23.43
CA PHE A 122 8.09 -12.05 23.26
C PHE A 122 8.73 -12.72 22.03
N THR A 123 9.81 -13.47 22.28
CA THR A 123 10.71 -14.05 21.25
C THR A 123 10.06 -15.09 20.34
N PHE A 124 8.78 -15.37 20.53
CA PHE A 124 8.01 -16.28 19.70
C PHE A 124 7.13 -15.48 18.76
N ALA A 125 7.41 -15.55 17.45
CA ALA A 125 6.48 -15.04 16.45
C ALA A 125 5.07 -15.58 16.72
N SER A 126 4.02 -14.80 16.45
CA SER A 126 2.62 -15.28 16.60
C SER A 126 2.33 -16.56 15.82
N SER A 127 3.09 -16.80 14.74
CA SER A 127 3.12 -18.04 13.96
C SER A 127 3.76 -19.25 14.66
N LEU A 128 4.57 -19.05 15.70
CA LEU A 128 5.17 -20.05 16.58
C LEU A 128 4.31 -20.41 17.79
N LEU A 129 3.25 -19.64 18.08
CA LEU A 129 2.15 -20.08 18.96
C LEU A 129 1.18 -21.04 18.26
N LYS A 130 1.58 -21.55 17.09
CA LYS A 130 1.00 -22.74 16.48
C LYS A 130 1.79 -23.97 16.90
N ASP A 131 1.16 -25.13 16.85
CA ASP A 131 1.84 -26.41 16.91
C ASP A 131 2.95 -26.45 15.85
N GLN A 132 4.15 -26.85 16.27
CA GLN A 132 5.37 -26.81 15.46
C GLN A 132 5.52 -28.04 14.54
N THR A 133 4.59 -29.00 14.60
CA THR A 133 4.60 -30.15 13.70
C THR A 133 4.28 -29.73 12.26
N PRO A 134 4.94 -30.33 11.25
CA PRO A 134 4.68 -30.01 9.85
C PRO A 134 3.19 -30.17 9.52
N LYS A 135 2.59 -29.13 8.91
CA LYS A 135 1.16 -29.03 8.55
C LYS A 135 0.18 -28.81 9.71
N ALA A 136 0.63 -28.70 10.96
CA ALA A 136 -0.31 -28.42 12.05
C ALA A 136 -0.82 -26.98 12.02
N THR A 137 -2.11 -26.84 12.31
CA THR A 137 -2.83 -25.57 12.34
C THR A 137 -3.37 -25.22 13.73
N ASN A 138 -3.18 -26.14 14.69
CA ASN A 138 -3.54 -25.97 16.10
C ASN A 138 -2.69 -24.92 16.80
N VAL A 139 -3.18 -24.43 17.93
CA VAL A 139 -2.38 -23.64 18.88
C VAL A 139 -1.27 -24.52 19.47
N ILE A 140 -0.16 -23.89 19.89
CA ILE A 140 0.95 -24.54 20.60
C ILE A 140 0.43 -25.40 21.75
N SER A 141 1.07 -26.53 22.07
CA SER A 141 0.61 -27.42 23.15
C SER A 141 0.68 -26.75 24.53
N LYS A 142 -0.13 -27.25 25.46
CA LYS A 142 -0.18 -26.80 26.86
C LYS A 142 1.20 -26.86 27.53
N ASP A 143 1.96 -27.92 27.29
CA ASP A 143 3.27 -28.13 27.92
C ASP A 143 4.33 -27.19 27.35
N ASN A 144 4.30 -26.94 26.04
CA ASN A 144 5.18 -25.94 25.43
C ASN A 144 4.83 -24.53 25.91
N PHE A 145 3.54 -24.21 26.07
CA PHE A 145 3.11 -22.93 26.63
C PHE A 145 3.54 -22.76 28.10
N ARG A 146 3.52 -23.83 28.92
CA ARG A 146 4.11 -23.81 30.27
C ARG A 146 5.59 -23.44 30.23
N GLY A 147 6.33 -23.92 29.24
CA GLY A 147 7.73 -23.53 29.01
C GLY A 147 7.88 -22.03 28.76
N ILE A 148 7.00 -21.44 27.95
CA ILE A 148 6.97 -19.99 27.68
C ILE A 148 6.71 -19.19 28.97
N VAL A 149 5.71 -19.59 29.76
CA VAL A 149 5.39 -18.93 31.03
C VAL A 149 6.58 -18.96 32.01
N LYS A 150 7.28 -20.10 32.10
CA LYS A 150 8.49 -20.24 32.92
C LYS A 150 9.62 -19.33 32.42
N LEU A 151 9.86 -19.29 31.11
CA LEU A 151 10.90 -18.45 30.52
C LEU A 151 10.65 -16.96 30.78
N LEU A 152 9.39 -16.52 30.68
CA LEU A 152 8.99 -15.14 30.90
C LEU A 152 8.93 -14.75 32.39
N GLN A 153 9.05 -15.71 33.30
CA GLN A 153 8.98 -15.50 34.75
C GLN A 153 7.81 -14.59 35.14
N ILE A 154 6.61 -14.97 34.72
CA ILE A 154 5.40 -14.15 34.89
C ILE A 154 4.90 -14.23 36.33
N PRO A 155 4.84 -13.13 37.10
CA PRO A 155 4.25 -13.11 38.44
C PRO A 155 2.75 -13.42 38.42
N LYS A 156 2.23 -14.08 39.47
CA LYS A 156 0.81 -14.47 39.55
C LYS A 156 -0.17 -13.28 39.50
N ASP A 157 0.22 -12.14 40.03
CA ASP A 157 -0.58 -10.91 40.13
C ASP A 157 -0.33 -9.93 38.97
N ALA A 158 0.54 -10.27 38.02
CA ALA A 158 0.95 -9.35 36.98
C ALA A 158 -0.20 -8.88 36.07
N THR A 159 -0.19 -7.60 35.74
CA THR A 159 -0.94 -7.05 34.60
C THR A 159 -0.05 -7.09 33.37
N ILE A 160 -0.45 -7.85 32.37
CA ILE A 160 0.31 -8.10 31.14
C ILE A 160 -0.24 -7.23 30.03
N VAL A 161 0.61 -6.38 29.44
CA VAL A 161 0.27 -5.51 28.32
C VAL A 161 0.98 -6.01 27.07
N PHE A 162 0.22 -6.45 26.07
CA PHE A 162 0.73 -6.86 24.76
C PHE A 162 0.70 -5.68 23.79
N TYR A 163 1.77 -5.46 23.04
CA TYR A 163 1.81 -4.48 21.96
C TYR A 163 2.61 -5.00 20.77
N ASP A 164 2.37 -4.45 19.57
CA ASP A 164 3.17 -4.70 18.38
C ASP A 164 3.22 -3.45 17.46
N ASP A 165 3.93 -3.56 16.35
CA ASP A 165 4.02 -2.60 15.24
C ASP A 165 3.13 -3.01 14.05
N LYS A 166 2.26 -4.02 14.24
CA LYS A 166 1.41 -4.65 13.22
C LYS A 166 -0.07 -4.42 13.49
N LYS A 167 -0.40 -3.22 13.98
CA LYS A 167 -1.79 -2.80 14.21
C LYS A 167 -2.52 -3.73 15.19
N SER A 168 -1.86 -4.11 16.27
CA SER A 168 -2.35 -5.02 17.32
C SER A 168 -2.66 -6.45 16.85
N LEU A 169 -2.25 -6.84 15.64
CA LEU A 169 -2.54 -8.15 15.06
C LEU A 169 -1.89 -9.29 15.86
N ASN A 170 -0.59 -9.15 16.19
CA ASN A 170 0.13 -10.13 16.99
C ASN A 170 -0.25 -10.03 18.46
N ALA A 171 -0.38 -8.81 18.98
CA ALA A 171 -0.75 -8.55 20.36
C ALA A 171 -2.10 -9.19 20.72
N ALA A 172 -3.13 -8.98 19.89
CA ALA A 172 -4.44 -9.60 20.09
C ALA A 172 -4.36 -11.13 19.98
N ARG A 173 -3.58 -11.67 19.03
CA ARG A 173 -3.40 -13.12 18.92
C ARG A 173 -2.77 -13.72 20.19
N ILE A 174 -1.72 -13.11 20.71
CA ILE A 174 -1.04 -13.60 21.91
C ILE A 174 -1.94 -13.46 23.14
N TRP A 175 -2.68 -12.34 23.26
CA TRP A 175 -3.70 -12.15 24.28
C TRP A 175 -4.70 -13.32 24.33
N TRP A 176 -5.21 -13.76 23.17
CA TRP A 176 -6.13 -14.90 23.09
C TRP A 176 -5.48 -16.23 23.48
N VAL A 177 -4.21 -16.45 23.16
CA VAL A 177 -3.49 -17.67 23.56
C VAL A 177 -3.25 -17.70 25.07
N PHE A 178 -2.90 -16.56 25.69
CA PHE A 178 -2.78 -16.47 27.15
C PHE A 178 -4.12 -16.74 27.84
N ARG A 179 -5.21 -16.15 27.34
CA ARG A 179 -6.56 -16.43 27.82
C ARG A 179 -6.96 -17.90 27.63
N HIS A 180 -6.65 -18.49 26.48
CA HIS A 180 -6.86 -19.91 26.22
C HIS A 180 -6.18 -20.77 27.29
N TYR A 181 -5.01 -20.33 27.73
CA TYR A 181 -4.21 -21.01 28.73
C TYR A 181 -4.48 -20.64 30.19
N GLY A 182 -5.58 -19.93 30.45
CA GLY A 182 -6.11 -19.72 31.79
C GLY A 182 -5.74 -18.41 32.45
N PHE A 183 -5.02 -17.51 31.77
CA PHE A 183 -4.77 -16.18 32.31
C PHE A 183 -6.09 -15.38 32.43
N PRO A 184 -6.38 -14.78 33.59
CA PRO A 184 -7.58 -13.98 33.81
C PRO A 184 -7.67 -12.78 32.86
N VAL A 185 -8.81 -12.59 32.21
CA VAL A 185 -9.06 -11.46 31.29
C VAL A 185 -8.72 -10.10 31.92
N ARG A 186 -8.99 -9.93 33.23
CA ARG A 186 -8.67 -8.68 33.95
C ARG A 186 -7.17 -8.33 33.96
N GLN A 187 -6.29 -9.32 33.88
CA GLN A 187 -4.83 -9.17 33.89
C GLN A 187 -4.26 -8.96 32.48
N LEU A 188 -5.02 -9.26 31.42
CA LEU A 188 -4.52 -9.23 30.05
C LEU A 188 -4.99 -7.97 29.32
N LYS A 189 -4.05 -7.17 28.83
CA LYS A 189 -4.30 -5.89 28.15
C LYS A 189 -3.63 -5.84 26.77
N VAL A 190 -4.22 -5.10 25.83
CA VAL A 190 -3.63 -4.77 24.52
C VAL A 190 -3.46 -3.26 24.42
N LEU A 191 -2.29 -2.80 23.99
CA LEU A 191 -2.02 -1.38 23.77
C LEU A 191 -2.69 -0.90 22.47
N ASP A 192 -3.63 0.03 22.59
CA ASP A 192 -4.39 0.59 21.48
C ASP A 192 -3.50 1.40 20.52
N GLY A 193 -3.49 1.00 19.25
CA GLY A 193 -2.59 1.56 18.23
C GLY A 193 -1.14 1.07 18.32
N GLY A 194 -0.82 0.22 19.30
CA GLY A 194 0.48 -0.40 19.47
C GLY A 194 1.64 0.60 19.49
N LEU A 195 2.77 0.19 18.92
CA LEU A 195 3.99 0.99 18.91
C LEU A 195 3.85 2.28 18.09
N LYS A 196 3.02 2.27 17.04
CA LYS A 196 2.78 3.43 16.17
C LYS A 196 2.14 4.58 16.96
N GLN A 197 1.08 4.30 17.71
CA GLN A 197 0.43 5.30 18.55
C GLN A 197 1.33 5.72 19.72
N TRP A 198 2.07 4.79 20.33
CA TRP A 198 3.03 5.11 21.39
C TRP A 198 4.02 6.21 20.96
N LEU A 199 4.61 6.07 19.77
CA LEU A 199 5.53 7.07 19.20
C LEU A 199 4.82 8.38 18.84
N ALA A 200 3.63 8.30 18.26
CA ALA A 200 2.84 9.48 17.88
C ALA A 200 2.48 10.36 19.08
N ASP A 201 2.32 9.76 20.25
CA ASP A 201 2.07 10.46 21.52
C ASP A 201 3.35 11.05 22.16
N GLY A 202 4.48 11.02 21.45
CA GLY A 202 5.76 11.57 21.90
C GLY A 202 6.41 10.79 23.04
N ASN A 203 6.06 9.51 23.22
CA ASN A 203 6.65 8.69 24.27
C ASN A 203 8.06 8.23 23.92
N GLU A 204 8.88 8.08 24.95
CA GLU A 204 10.24 7.56 24.81
C GLU A 204 10.28 6.08 24.42
N MET A 205 11.39 5.72 23.79
CA MET A 205 11.74 4.37 23.38
C MET A 205 13.04 3.96 24.04
N ALA A 206 13.17 2.68 24.37
CA ALA A 206 14.44 2.07 24.75
C ALA A 206 15.03 1.29 23.58
N THR A 207 16.34 1.06 23.63
CA THR A 207 17.10 0.27 22.66
C THR A 207 18.02 -0.70 23.40
N GLY A 208 18.57 -1.68 22.68
CA GLY A 208 19.46 -2.69 23.25
C GLY A 208 18.76 -3.97 23.71
N GLU A 209 19.55 -4.86 24.31
CA GLU A 209 19.11 -6.19 24.75
C GLU A 209 18.12 -6.11 25.92
N PRO A 210 17.22 -7.09 26.07
CA PRO A 210 16.26 -7.10 27.17
C PRO A 210 16.97 -7.17 28.51
N GLU A 211 16.58 -6.27 29.42
CA GLU A 211 16.91 -6.41 30.83
C GLU A 211 16.15 -7.61 31.39
N VAL A 212 16.87 -8.61 31.90
CA VAL A 212 16.25 -9.74 32.62
C VAL A 212 15.79 -9.20 33.97
N PRO A 213 14.48 -9.10 34.24
CA PRO A 213 14.05 -8.60 35.52
C PRO A 213 14.32 -9.66 36.57
N ASP A 214 15.12 -9.32 37.59
CA ASP A 214 15.23 -10.11 38.81
C ASP A 214 13.90 -10.01 39.58
N ARG A 215 13.23 -11.15 39.78
CA ARG A 215 11.90 -11.19 40.37
C ARG A 215 11.86 -12.21 41.50
N SER A 216 11.64 -11.70 42.71
CA SER A 216 11.41 -12.50 43.93
C SER A 216 9.93 -12.89 44.12
N ALA A 217 9.12 -12.90 43.06
CA ALA A 217 7.68 -13.10 43.13
C ALA A 217 7.25 -14.56 42.88
N GLU A 218 6.09 -14.93 43.42
CA GLU A 218 5.44 -16.21 43.09
C GLU A 218 5.00 -16.21 41.61
N LEU A 219 5.46 -17.20 40.85
CA LEU A 219 5.26 -17.28 39.40
C LEU A 219 3.95 -17.99 39.03
N TRP A 220 3.37 -17.62 37.90
CA TRP A 220 2.19 -18.28 37.34
C TRP A 220 2.48 -19.74 36.96
N ASP A 221 1.72 -20.67 37.53
CA ASP A 221 1.84 -22.12 37.30
C ASP A 221 0.52 -22.78 36.85
N ASN A 222 -0.60 -22.08 36.96
CA ASN A 222 -1.93 -22.60 36.64
C ASN A 222 -2.28 -22.49 35.14
N VAL A 223 -1.57 -23.24 34.31
CA VAL A 223 -1.92 -23.37 32.88
C VAL A 223 -3.09 -24.37 32.75
N VAL A 224 -4.20 -23.94 32.14
CA VAL A 224 -5.41 -24.76 31.86
C VAL A 224 -5.84 -24.61 30.40
N ASN A 225 -6.89 -25.30 29.94
CA ASN A 225 -7.49 -25.05 28.63
C ASN A 225 -8.91 -24.53 28.85
N THR A 226 -9.16 -23.27 28.52
CA THR A 226 -10.47 -22.63 28.73
C THR A 226 -11.46 -22.85 27.58
N HIS A 227 -11.04 -23.55 26.51
CA HIS A 227 -11.85 -23.89 25.33
C HIS A 227 -12.42 -22.69 24.55
N VAL A 228 -11.79 -21.51 24.69
CA VAL A 228 -12.10 -20.32 23.87
C VAL A 228 -11.61 -20.43 22.42
N LEU A 229 -10.64 -21.31 22.18
CA LEU A 229 -10.21 -21.74 20.85
C LEU A 229 -10.91 -23.06 20.55
N VAL A 230 -11.66 -23.11 19.45
CA VAL A 230 -12.47 -24.26 19.05
C VAL A 230 -11.94 -24.91 17.77
N GLY A 231 -12.27 -26.20 17.59
CA GLY A 231 -11.93 -26.97 16.40
C GLY A 231 -13.12 -27.17 15.45
N PHE A 232 -12.89 -27.98 14.41
CA PHE A 232 -13.83 -28.24 13.33
C PHE A 232 -15.23 -28.71 13.79
N ASP A 233 -15.32 -29.62 14.75
CA ASP A 233 -16.62 -30.13 15.23
C ASP A 233 -17.52 -29.03 15.82
N ALA A 234 -16.93 -27.99 16.42
CA ALA A 234 -17.70 -26.85 16.92
C ALA A 234 -18.24 -26.00 15.77
N VAL A 235 -17.49 -25.87 14.68
CA VAL A 235 -17.93 -25.20 13.46
C VAL A 235 -19.09 -25.99 12.83
N GLN A 236 -18.97 -27.31 12.70
CA GLN A 236 -20.05 -28.15 12.17
C GLN A 236 -21.34 -28.05 12.99
N ARG A 237 -21.23 -28.09 14.33
CA ARG A 237 -22.39 -27.86 15.20
C ARG A 237 -22.97 -26.45 15.06
N GLY A 238 -22.11 -25.45 14.90
CA GLY A 238 -22.53 -24.07 14.69
C GLY A 238 -23.24 -23.87 13.35
N ILE A 239 -22.81 -24.54 12.28
CA ILE A 239 -23.51 -24.51 10.97
C ILE A 239 -24.93 -25.10 11.12
N ALA A 240 -25.09 -26.14 11.94
CA ALA A 240 -26.39 -26.74 12.21
C ALA A 240 -27.27 -25.94 13.18
N ASP A 241 -26.72 -24.91 13.85
CA ASP A 241 -27.40 -24.09 14.84
C ASP A 241 -27.64 -22.66 14.32
N PRO A 242 -28.89 -22.27 14.00
CA PRO A 242 -29.18 -20.93 13.48
C PRO A 242 -28.91 -19.80 14.49
N ALA A 243 -28.65 -20.10 15.76
CA ALA A 243 -28.23 -19.12 16.74
C ALA A 243 -26.73 -18.78 16.66
N THR A 244 -25.90 -19.62 16.05
CA THR A 244 -24.46 -19.37 15.93
C THR A 244 -24.16 -18.45 14.75
N GLN A 245 -23.40 -17.39 15.00
CA GLN A 245 -22.92 -16.46 13.98
C GLN A 245 -21.46 -16.77 13.63
N PHE A 246 -21.12 -16.65 12.34
CA PHE A 246 -19.76 -16.78 11.86
C PHE A 246 -19.26 -15.47 11.27
N VAL A 247 -18.03 -15.08 11.61
CA VAL A 247 -17.41 -13.86 11.08
C VAL A 247 -16.06 -14.20 10.45
N ASP A 248 -15.98 -14.03 9.13
CA ASP A 248 -14.79 -14.26 8.34
C ASP A 248 -13.92 -12.99 8.29
N ALA A 249 -12.75 -13.06 8.93
CA ALA A 249 -11.82 -11.94 9.04
C ALA A 249 -10.86 -11.79 7.84
N ARG A 250 -11.07 -12.56 6.77
CA ARG A 250 -10.25 -12.52 5.54
C ARG A 250 -10.68 -11.40 4.61
N SER A 251 -9.92 -11.21 3.52
CA SER A 251 -10.32 -10.25 2.48
C SER A 251 -11.62 -10.69 1.78
N PRO A 252 -12.32 -9.76 1.11
CA PRO A 252 -13.49 -10.10 0.29
C PRO A 252 -13.20 -11.12 -0.82
N GLU A 253 -11.99 -11.14 -1.36
CA GLU A 253 -11.55 -12.07 -2.41
C GLU A 253 -11.38 -13.49 -1.87
N GLU A 254 -10.73 -13.63 -0.71
CA GLU A 254 -10.59 -14.90 0.01
C GLU A 254 -11.97 -15.44 0.44
N TYR A 255 -12.85 -14.57 0.94
CA TYR A 255 -14.21 -14.92 1.35
C TYR A 255 -15.05 -15.38 0.15
N SER A 256 -15.06 -14.60 -0.93
CA SER A 256 -15.88 -14.91 -2.12
C SER A 256 -15.43 -16.16 -2.88
N GLY A 257 -14.21 -16.62 -2.63
CA GLY A 257 -13.57 -17.73 -3.33
C GLY A 257 -12.89 -17.30 -4.64
N LYS A 258 -12.71 -15.99 -4.88
CA LYS A 258 -11.90 -15.48 -6.00
C LYS A 258 -10.42 -15.73 -5.78
N ASP A 259 -9.97 -15.69 -4.53
CA ASP A 259 -8.64 -16.11 -4.11
C ASP A 259 -8.76 -17.34 -3.21
N ALA A 260 -8.18 -18.46 -3.65
CA ALA A 260 -8.16 -19.70 -2.88
C ALA A 260 -7.07 -19.70 -1.79
N ASP A 261 -6.11 -18.77 -1.82
CA ASP A 261 -4.94 -18.71 -0.93
C ASP A 261 -4.20 -20.06 -0.82
N GLY A 262 -4.11 -20.78 -1.95
CA GLY A 262 -3.45 -22.08 -2.06
C GLY A 262 -4.19 -23.26 -1.43
N ASN A 263 -5.46 -23.12 -1.03
CA ASN A 263 -6.29 -24.20 -0.51
C ASN A 263 -6.90 -25.07 -1.63
N ALA A 264 -7.30 -26.31 -1.31
CA ALA A 264 -7.94 -27.24 -2.24
C ALA A 264 -9.33 -26.77 -2.72
N HIS A 265 -10.05 -26.05 -1.86
CA HIS A 265 -11.33 -25.41 -2.16
C HIS A 265 -11.24 -23.90 -1.94
N ALA A 266 -12.13 -23.14 -2.57
CA ALA A 266 -12.25 -21.70 -2.40
C ALA A 266 -13.65 -21.35 -1.89
N GLY A 267 -13.77 -20.34 -1.02
CA GLY A 267 -15.02 -19.94 -0.39
C GLY A 267 -14.89 -19.76 1.13
N HIS A 268 -16.00 -19.87 1.84
CA HIS A 268 -16.12 -19.61 3.28
C HIS A 268 -17.08 -20.59 3.98
N VAL A 269 -17.17 -20.48 5.31
CA VAL A 269 -18.11 -21.26 6.14
C VAL A 269 -19.54 -20.80 5.85
N PRO A 270 -20.51 -21.71 5.66
CA PRO A 270 -21.89 -21.35 5.36
C PRO A 270 -22.50 -20.36 6.35
N GLY A 271 -23.16 -19.33 5.82
CA GLY A 271 -23.81 -18.29 6.62
C GLY A 271 -22.85 -17.31 7.31
N ALA A 272 -21.54 -17.38 7.04
CA ALA A 272 -20.59 -16.43 7.60
C ALA A 272 -20.72 -15.04 6.95
N VAL A 273 -20.64 -13.99 7.75
CA VAL A 273 -20.48 -12.61 7.24
C VAL A 273 -19.00 -12.29 7.08
N ASN A 274 -18.64 -11.54 6.03
CA ASN A 274 -17.27 -11.05 5.85
C ASN A 274 -17.09 -9.69 6.51
N PHE A 275 -16.09 -9.58 7.37
CA PHE A 275 -15.61 -8.30 7.88
C PHE A 275 -14.10 -8.39 8.01
N ASN A 276 -13.38 -7.76 7.08
CA ASN A 276 -11.93 -7.83 7.06
C ASN A 276 -11.38 -7.19 8.35
N TRP A 277 -10.47 -7.89 9.04
CA TRP A 277 -9.94 -7.44 10.34
C TRP A 277 -9.35 -6.03 10.31
N VAL A 278 -8.80 -5.60 9.17
CA VAL A 278 -8.20 -4.27 8.99
C VAL A 278 -9.25 -3.16 9.02
N ASP A 279 -10.52 -3.47 8.72
CA ASP A 279 -11.61 -2.50 8.77
C ASP A 279 -12.04 -2.17 10.20
N ALA A 280 -11.54 -2.93 11.20
CA ALA A 280 -11.80 -2.71 12.63
C ALA A 280 -10.98 -1.57 13.23
N ILE A 281 -9.98 -1.06 12.50
CA ILE A 281 -8.96 -0.15 12.99
C ILE A 281 -8.83 1.06 12.06
N ASP A 282 -8.31 2.17 12.58
CA ASP A 282 -7.75 3.24 11.76
C ASP A 282 -6.37 2.80 11.25
N ALA A 283 -6.39 1.88 10.29
CA ALA A 283 -5.20 1.30 9.67
C ALA A 283 -4.27 2.34 9.02
N ASP A 284 -4.80 3.52 8.79
CA ASP A 284 -4.33 4.54 7.88
C ASP A 284 -3.61 5.68 8.62
N HIS A 285 -4.04 6.04 9.83
CA HIS A 285 -3.42 7.11 10.62
C HIS A 285 -2.62 6.58 11.79
N ASN A 286 -3.25 5.86 12.72
CA ASN A 286 -2.64 5.59 14.01
C ASN A 286 -2.69 4.11 14.45
N GLY A 287 -3.41 3.26 13.71
CA GLY A 287 -3.54 1.84 14.00
C GLY A 287 -4.45 1.51 15.18
N GLN A 288 -5.14 2.51 15.77
CA GLN A 288 -6.07 2.30 16.88
C GLN A 288 -7.31 1.57 16.41
N PHE A 289 -7.98 0.88 17.34
CA PHE A 289 -9.32 0.37 17.07
C PHE A 289 -10.28 1.52 16.81
N LYS A 290 -11.15 1.35 15.83
CA LYS A 290 -12.19 2.35 15.55
C LYS A 290 -13.12 2.51 16.75
N PRO A 291 -13.74 3.70 16.91
CA PRO A 291 -14.67 3.93 17.99
C PRO A 291 -15.78 2.88 18.02
N LYS A 292 -16.15 2.44 19.23
CA LYS A 292 -17.22 1.46 19.47
C LYS A 292 -18.51 1.81 18.72
N THR A 293 -18.86 3.09 18.64
CA THR A 293 -20.07 3.57 17.93
C THR A 293 -20.02 3.27 16.43
N GLU A 294 -18.86 3.46 15.78
CA GLU A 294 -18.69 3.16 14.35
C GLU A 294 -18.73 1.65 14.11
N LEU A 295 -18.05 0.89 14.96
CA LEU A 295 -18.03 -0.56 14.89
C LEU A 295 -19.41 -1.18 15.17
N ASP A 296 -20.18 -0.65 16.12
CA ASP A 296 -21.58 -1.06 16.37
C ASP A 296 -22.45 -0.81 15.13
N THR A 297 -22.31 0.38 14.51
CA THR A 297 -23.02 0.70 13.26
C THR A 297 -22.72 -0.33 12.16
N ILE A 298 -21.47 -0.75 12.01
CA ILE A 298 -21.09 -1.68 10.93
C ILE A 298 -21.48 -3.12 11.28
N LEU A 299 -21.03 -3.62 12.43
CA LEU A 299 -21.12 -5.03 12.79
C LEU A 299 -22.50 -5.42 13.31
N VAL A 300 -23.17 -4.56 14.07
CA VAL A 300 -24.49 -4.85 14.66
C VAL A 300 -25.60 -4.35 13.76
N GLU A 301 -25.58 -3.07 13.34
CA GLU A 301 -26.70 -2.50 12.60
C GLU A 301 -26.72 -2.95 11.13
N LYS A 302 -25.58 -2.93 10.42
CA LYS A 302 -25.50 -3.28 8.99
C LYS A 302 -25.28 -4.76 8.72
N LEU A 303 -24.39 -5.41 9.49
CA LEU A 303 -24.10 -6.84 9.35
C LEU A 303 -24.97 -7.72 10.26
N HIS A 304 -25.86 -7.12 11.05
CA HIS A 304 -26.89 -7.81 11.84
C HIS A 304 -26.33 -8.84 12.84
N LEU A 305 -25.11 -8.62 13.36
CA LEU A 305 -24.56 -9.47 14.41
C LEU A 305 -25.22 -9.14 15.76
N ASP A 306 -25.69 -10.18 16.44
CA ASP A 306 -26.24 -10.09 17.79
C ASP A 306 -25.14 -10.31 18.84
N LYS A 307 -25.06 -9.40 19.82
CA LYS A 307 -24.04 -9.43 20.89
C LYS A 307 -24.26 -10.53 21.92
N ASP A 308 -25.51 -11.00 22.04
CA ASP A 308 -25.92 -12.00 23.01
C ASP A 308 -25.79 -13.43 22.46
N LYS A 309 -25.62 -13.58 21.15
CA LYS A 309 -25.49 -14.88 20.48
C LYS A 309 -24.04 -15.36 20.42
N PRO A 310 -23.81 -16.69 20.34
CA PRO A 310 -22.49 -17.25 20.09
C PRO A 310 -21.92 -16.76 18.75
N VAL A 311 -20.67 -16.30 18.76
CA VAL A 311 -19.93 -15.91 17.55
C VAL A 311 -18.65 -16.71 17.43
N ILE A 312 -18.40 -17.28 16.24
CA ILE A 312 -17.15 -17.94 15.90
C ILE A 312 -16.43 -17.14 14.82
N THR A 313 -15.25 -16.62 15.13
CA THR A 313 -14.40 -15.94 14.16
C THR A 313 -13.36 -16.88 13.58
N TYR A 314 -12.89 -16.60 12.36
CA TYR A 314 -11.79 -17.32 11.74
C TYR A 314 -11.09 -16.47 10.68
N CYS A 315 -9.96 -16.96 10.17
CA CYS A 315 -9.37 -16.44 8.93
C CYS A 315 -8.69 -17.58 8.17
N GLN A 316 -7.49 -17.38 7.61
CA GLN A 316 -6.68 -18.47 7.07
C GLN A 316 -6.01 -19.33 8.16
N ARG A 317 -5.43 -18.70 9.21
CA ARG A 317 -4.68 -19.38 10.29
C ARG A 317 -5.00 -18.85 11.70
N ALA A 318 -6.21 -18.30 11.90
CA ALA A 318 -6.71 -17.72 13.16
C ALA A 318 -5.99 -16.48 13.73
N ILE A 319 -4.98 -15.90 13.06
CA ILE A 319 -4.31 -14.68 13.53
C ILE A 319 -5.24 -13.46 13.36
N ARG A 320 -5.68 -13.20 12.13
CA ARG A 320 -6.67 -12.13 11.82
C ARG A 320 -8.02 -12.37 12.53
N GLY A 321 -8.43 -13.64 12.63
CA GLY A 321 -9.64 -14.02 13.37
C GLY A 321 -9.55 -13.70 14.86
N ALA A 322 -8.37 -13.84 15.48
CA ALA A 322 -8.15 -13.47 16.88
C ALA A 322 -8.21 -11.95 17.09
N HIS A 323 -7.67 -11.17 16.16
CA HIS A 323 -7.83 -9.70 16.18
C HIS A 323 -9.30 -9.31 16.15
N LEU A 324 -10.07 -9.87 15.21
CA LEU A 324 -11.50 -9.57 15.12
C LEU A 324 -12.29 -10.07 16.34
N ALA A 325 -11.95 -11.24 16.88
CA ALA A 325 -12.55 -11.73 18.12
C ALA A 325 -12.28 -10.77 19.30
N PHE A 326 -11.07 -10.20 19.38
CA PHE A 326 -10.75 -9.19 20.38
C PHE A 326 -11.61 -7.94 20.18
N THR A 327 -11.80 -7.48 18.94
CA THR A 327 -12.72 -6.37 18.63
C THR A 327 -14.14 -6.66 19.12
N LEU A 328 -14.70 -7.82 18.75
CA LEU A 328 -16.06 -8.19 19.14
C LEU A 328 -16.21 -8.25 20.66
N GLU A 329 -15.30 -8.93 21.35
CA GLU A 329 -15.46 -9.16 22.79
C GLU A 329 -15.04 -7.95 23.64
N GLN A 330 -13.88 -7.36 23.36
CA GLN A 330 -13.24 -6.40 24.27
C GLN A 330 -13.51 -4.94 23.89
N VAL A 331 -13.93 -4.68 22.65
CA VAL A 331 -14.32 -3.33 22.17
C VAL A 331 -15.84 -3.20 22.03
N LEU A 332 -16.51 -4.23 21.52
CA LEU A 332 -17.95 -4.22 21.31
C LEU A 332 -18.78 -4.96 22.37
N GLU A 333 -18.14 -5.66 23.30
CA GLU A 333 -18.80 -6.33 24.44
C GLU A 333 -19.70 -7.51 24.05
N PHE A 334 -19.37 -8.22 22.96
CA PHE A 334 -20.01 -9.49 22.62
C PHE A 334 -19.72 -10.53 23.71
N LYS A 335 -20.74 -11.27 24.15
CA LYS A 335 -20.64 -12.09 25.37
C LYS A 335 -19.99 -13.46 25.16
N ASN A 336 -20.13 -14.05 23.98
CA ASN A 336 -19.72 -15.43 23.70
C ASN A 336 -18.97 -15.53 22.38
N VAL A 337 -17.73 -15.03 22.37
CA VAL A 337 -16.86 -15.04 21.20
C VAL A 337 -15.85 -16.18 21.31
N LYS A 338 -15.73 -16.98 20.26
CA LYS A 338 -14.76 -18.07 20.12
C LYS A 338 -13.99 -17.93 18.81
N ILE A 339 -12.81 -18.54 18.75
CA ILE A 339 -11.98 -18.53 17.54
C ILE A 339 -11.87 -19.96 17.02
N TYR A 340 -12.20 -20.18 15.76
CA TYR A 340 -11.88 -21.43 15.09
C TYR A 340 -10.40 -21.45 14.69
N GLU A 341 -9.62 -22.17 15.49
CA GLU A 341 -8.15 -22.10 15.54
C GLU A 341 -7.48 -22.59 14.26
N ASN A 342 -7.99 -23.70 13.72
CA ASN A 342 -7.47 -24.32 12.52
C ASN A 342 -7.88 -23.54 11.26
N SER A 343 -8.96 -22.77 11.34
CA SER A 343 -9.36 -21.77 10.34
C SER A 343 -9.48 -22.37 8.93
N MET A 344 -9.44 -21.53 7.88
CA MET A 344 -9.66 -21.95 6.50
C MET A 344 -8.57 -22.87 5.94
N LEU A 345 -7.35 -22.79 6.48
CA LEU A 345 -6.29 -23.73 6.10
C LEU A 345 -6.66 -25.19 6.42
N GLN A 346 -7.43 -25.46 7.48
CA GLN A 346 -8.04 -26.78 7.67
C GLN A 346 -9.33 -26.92 6.89
N TYR A 347 -10.27 -25.99 7.03
CA TYR A 347 -11.63 -26.13 6.51
C TYR A 347 -11.67 -26.33 4.98
N LEU A 348 -10.95 -25.50 4.22
CA LEU A 348 -10.95 -25.54 2.76
C LEU A 348 -10.04 -26.63 2.18
N ASN A 349 -9.35 -27.42 3.02
CA ASN A 349 -8.54 -28.57 2.61
C ASN A 349 -9.12 -29.90 3.13
N ARG A 350 -10.38 -29.89 3.57
CA ARG A 350 -11.11 -31.08 4.00
C ARG A 350 -12.25 -31.38 3.05
N ASP A 351 -12.36 -32.63 2.63
CA ASP A 351 -13.42 -33.08 1.71
C ASP A 351 -14.82 -33.09 2.35
N ASP A 352 -14.92 -33.12 3.68
CA ASP A 352 -16.17 -33.15 4.44
C ASP A 352 -16.68 -31.76 4.86
N SER A 353 -16.06 -30.69 4.38
CA SER A 353 -16.46 -29.31 4.69
C SER A 353 -17.55 -28.82 3.75
N GLN A 354 -18.59 -28.19 4.31
CA GLN A 354 -19.60 -27.49 3.53
C GLN A 354 -19.05 -26.12 3.16
N VAL A 355 -18.91 -25.79 1.88
CA VAL A 355 -18.30 -24.51 1.47
C VAL A 355 -19.33 -23.67 0.72
N GLU A 356 -19.50 -22.42 1.16
CA GLU A 356 -20.23 -21.41 0.40
C GLU A 356 -19.26 -20.56 -0.43
N THR A 357 -19.65 -20.23 -1.65
CA THR A 357 -18.98 -19.21 -2.45
C THR A 357 -19.99 -18.11 -2.73
N SER A 358 -19.60 -16.86 -2.58
CA SER A 358 -20.47 -15.76 -2.99
C SER A 358 -20.34 -15.60 -4.51
N ARG A 359 -21.07 -16.41 -5.29
CA ARG A 359 -21.41 -16.04 -6.67
C ARG A 359 -22.34 -14.84 -6.60
N SER A 360 -21.74 -13.65 -6.72
CA SER A 360 -22.38 -12.32 -6.86
C SER A 360 -23.40 -11.94 -5.76
N TYR A 361 -23.40 -10.67 -5.37
CA TYR A 361 -24.66 -10.02 -4.95
C TYR A 361 -25.59 -9.93 -6.18
N ASP A 362 -25.98 -11.06 -6.75
CA ASP A 362 -27.18 -11.14 -7.58
C ASP A 362 -28.32 -11.32 -6.59
N VAL A 363 -28.87 -10.19 -6.13
CA VAL A 363 -30.28 -10.20 -5.73
C VAL A 363 -31.00 -10.87 -6.89
N PRO A 364 -31.73 -11.99 -6.68
CA PRO A 364 -32.39 -12.69 -7.77
C PRO A 364 -33.13 -11.64 -8.59
N MET A 365 -32.86 -11.57 -9.91
CA MET A 365 -33.43 -10.55 -10.80
C MET A 365 -34.96 -10.41 -10.57
N THR A 366 -35.61 -11.51 -10.17
CA THR A 366 -37.02 -11.59 -9.78
C THR A 366 -37.41 -10.76 -8.54
N LEU A 367 -36.57 -10.62 -7.52
CA LEU A 367 -36.80 -9.80 -6.32
C LEU A 367 -36.52 -8.32 -6.59
N TRP A 368 -35.47 -8.00 -7.34
CA TRP A 368 -35.18 -6.63 -7.77
C TRP A 368 -36.25 -6.11 -8.76
N LEU A 369 -36.64 -6.92 -9.74
CA LEU A 369 -37.74 -6.62 -10.66
C LEU A 369 -39.06 -6.46 -9.89
N ARG A 370 -39.39 -7.33 -8.93
CA ARG A 370 -40.61 -7.17 -8.11
C ARG A 370 -40.62 -5.89 -7.27
N ARG A 371 -39.48 -5.48 -6.72
CA ARG A 371 -39.37 -4.23 -5.93
C ARG A 371 -39.40 -2.97 -6.80
N ASN A 372 -38.91 -3.04 -8.03
CA ASN A 372 -38.72 -1.87 -8.90
C ASN A 372 -39.64 -1.85 -10.13
N ILE A 373 -40.60 -2.78 -10.27
CA ILE A 373 -41.50 -2.85 -11.43
C ILE A 373 -42.30 -1.57 -11.64
N TRP A 374 -42.65 -0.88 -10.55
CA TRP A 374 -43.33 0.40 -10.56
C TRP A 374 -42.45 1.53 -11.08
N LEU A 375 -41.15 1.50 -10.78
CA LEU A 375 -40.17 2.48 -11.27
C LEU A 375 -39.92 2.27 -12.76
N ILE A 376 -39.78 1.02 -13.19
CA ILE A 376 -39.62 0.66 -14.60
C ILE A 376 -40.86 1.08 -15.40
N ALA A 377 -42.06 0.75 -14.92
CA ALA A 377 -43.31 1.16 -15.56
C ALA A 377 -43.44 2.70 -15.65
N ALA A 378 -43.06 3.43 -14.60
CA ALA A 378 -43.08 4.89 -14.60
C ALA A 378 -42.09 5.48 -15.64
N VAL A 379 -40.86 4.96 -15.69
CA VAL A 379 -39.85 5.42 -16.67
C VAL A 379 -40.27 5.05 -18.09
N THR A 380 -40.83 3.87 -18.32
CA THR A 380 -41.33 3.46 -19.64
C THR A 380 -42.50 4.35 -20.08
N LEU A 381 -43.43 4.72 -19.18
CA LEU A 381 -44.51 5.65 -19.50
C LEU A 381 -43.99 7.06 -19.83
N VAL A 382 -42.97 7.53 -19.11
CA VAL A 382 -42.31 8.81 -19.42
C VAL A 382 -41.62 8.76 -20.79
N ILE A 383 -40.92 7.67 -21.12
CA ILE A 383 -40.28 7.49 -22.43
C ILE A 383 -41.34 7.43 -23.54
N ILE A 384 -42.43 6.69 -23.37
CA ILE A 384 -43.54 6.63 -24.33
C ILE A 384 -44.16 8.02 -24.52
N TYR A 385 -44.38 8.77 -23.43
CA TYR A 385 -44.89 10.13 -23.48
C TYR A 385 -43.93 11.09 -24.18
N CYS A 386 -42.62 11.00 -23.93
CA CYS A 386 -41.59 11.77 -24.62
C CYS A 386 -41.54 11.44 -26.12
N ILE A 387 -41.60 10.16 -26.49
CA ILE A 387 -41.66 9.73 -27.89
C ILE A 387 -42.92 10.26 -28.55
N PHE A 388 -44.08 10.19 -27.88
CA PHE A 388 -45.34 10.72 -28.39
C PHE A 388 -45.28 12.25 -28.59
N MET A 389 -44.74 12.98 -27.62
CA MET A 389 -44.52 14.43 -27.70
C MET A 389 -43.58 14.80 -28.85
N VAL A 390 -42.44 14.12 -28.98
CA VAL A 390 -41.50 14.32 -30.10
C VAL A 390 -42.20 14.05 -31.43
N ARG A 391 -42.96 12.95 -31.55
CA ARG A 391 -43.71 12.63 -32.77
C ARG A 391 -44.75 13.70 -33.11
N THR A 392 -45.49 14.22 -32.13
CA THR A 392 -46.46 15.29 -32.35
C THR A 392 -45.81 16.62 -32.73
N THR A 393 -44.63 16.94 -32.17
CA THR A 393 -43.86 18.14 -32.55
C THR A 393 -43.19 18.01 -33.91
N MET A 394 -42.78 16.79 -34.31
CA MET A 394 -42.26 16.52 -35.65
C MET A 394 -43.36 16.53 -36.70
N TRP A 395 -44.56 16.05 -36.38
CA TRP A 395 -45.74 16.19 -37.24
C TRP A 395 -46.18 17.65 -37.40
N ALA A 396 -46.09 18.46 -36.33
CA ALA A 396 -46.35 19.89 -36.41
C ALA A 396 -45.30 20.64 -37.25
N ARG A 397 -44.00 20.27 -37.15
CA ARG A 397 -42.92 20.84 -37.98
C ARG A 397 -42.99 20.40 -39.45
N ALA A 398 -43.37 19.16 -39.72
CA ALA A 398 -43.54 18.67 -41.08
C ALA A 398 -44.73 19.33 -41.81
N PHE A 399 -45.72 19.83 -41.06
CA PHE A 399 -46.83 20.62 -41.60
C PHE A 399 -46.39 22.05 -41.96
N ASP A 400 -45.54 22.69 -41.13
CA ASP A 400 -44.92 23.99 -41.40
C ASP A 400 -43.92 23.93 -42.59
N GLU A 401 -43.13 22.86 -42.71
CA GLU A 401 -42.16 22.67 -43.82
C GLU A 401 -42.85 22.47 -45.18
N GLN A 402 -44.04 21.85 -45.21
CA GLN A 402 -44.86 21.72 -46.42
C GLN A 402 -45.43 23.08 -46.89
N GLU A 403 -45.68 24.00 -45.96
CA GLU A 403 -46.21 25.34 -46.26
C GLU A 403 -45.07 26.28 -46.72
N GLN A 404 -43.87 26.15 -46.13
CA GLN A 404 -42.65 26.86 -46.58
C GLN A 404 -42.11 26.37 -47.94
N GLN A 405 -42.21 25.06 -48.25
CA GLN A 405 -41.78 24.54 -49.56
C GLN A 405 -42.66 25.04 -50.71
N LYS A 406 -43.94 25.36 -50.45
CA LYS A 406 -44.85 25.95 -51.45
C LYS A 406 -44.54 27.41 -51.76
N GLU A 407 -43.96 28.17 -50.82
CA GLU A 407 -43.51 29.55 -51.06
C GLU A 407 -42.15 29.61 -51.78
N LEU A 408 -41.22 28.69 -51.47
CA LEU A 408 -39.90 28.63 -52.11
C LEU A 408 -39.91 28.07 -53.55
N GLN A 409 -40.96 27.33 -53.94
CA GLN A 409 -41.12 26.84 -55.32
C GLN A 409 -41.61 27.91 -56.32
N ASN A 410 -42.05 29.08 -55.84
CA ASN A 410 -42.47 30.21 -56.70
C ASN A 410 -41.36 31.25 -56.97
N GLU A 411 -40.20 31.15 -56.33
CA GLU A 411 -39.08 32.12 -56.50
C GLU A 411 -37.79 31.50 -57.07
N GLY A 412 -37.77 30.20 -57.39
CA GLY A 412 -36.57 29.47 -57.82
C GLY A 412 -36.42 29.19 -59.33
N ASP A 413 -37.29 29.74 -60.19
CA ASP A 413 -37.11 29.65 -61.64
C ASP A 413 -36.21 30.81 -62.13
N THR A 414 -34.89 30.70 -61.90
CA THR A 414 -33.80 31.28 -62.72
C THR A 414 -32.40 31.08 -62.09
N MET A 415 -31.44 30.62 -62.93
CA MET A 415 -29.96 30.51 -62.75
C MET A 415 -29.40 29.33 -61.92
N ASP A 416 -28.28 28.67 -62.26
CA ASP A 416 -27.66 28.16 -63.51
C ASP A 416 -26.66 27.04 -63.06
N SER A 417 -26.56 25.95 -63.83
CA SER A 417 -25.95 24.65 -63.50
C SER A 417 -24.42 24.56 -63.72
N ASN A 418 -23.70 25.68 -63.87
CA ASN A 418 -22.32 25.65 -64.34
C ASN A 418 -21.22 25.79 -63.27
N ALA A 419 -21.54 26.21 -62.04
CA ALA A 419 -20.53 26.35 -60.97
C ALA A 419 -20.11 25.01 -60.33
N MET A 420 -20.99 24.00 -60.32
CA MET A 420 -20.76 22.75 -59.60
C MET A 420 -19.95 21.72 -60.40
N LYS A 421 -19.82 21.89 -61.72
CA LYS A 421 -19.02 21.00 -62.58
C LYS A 421 -17.52 21.34 -62.57
N SER A 422 -17.12 22.56 -62.24
CA SER A 422 -15.69 22.95 -62.18
C SER A 422 -15.01 22.59 -60.86
N ALA A 423 -15.73 22.54 -59.74
CA ALA A 423 -15.16 22.15 -58.45
C ALA A 423 -14.85 20.64 -58.35
N LEU A 424 -15.61 19.82 -59.07
CA LEU A 424 -15.46 18.35 -59.06
C LEU A 424 -14.26 17.85 -59.90
N ALA A 425 -13.72 18.68 -60.80
CA ALA A 425 -12.57 18.35 -61.63
C ALA A 425 -11.23 18.57 -60.88
N ALA A 426 -11.18 19.54 -59.96
CA ALA A 426 -9.95 19.88 -59.22
C ALA A 426 -9.64 18.91 -58.06
N LEU A 427 -10.66 18.23 -57.52
CA LEU A 427 -10.48 17.28 -56.41
C LEU A 427 -10.07 15.87 -56.86
N LYS A 428 -9.97 15.63 -58.17
CA LYS A 428 -9.63 14.33 -58.75
C LYS A 428 -8.14 14.16 -59.09
N GLU A 429 -7.32 15.21 -58.95
CA GLU A 429 -5.87 15.15 -59.23
C GLU A 429 -4.97 15.07 -57.97
N MET A 430 -5.52 15.07 -56.75
CA MET A 430 -4.70 15.18 -55.52
C MET A 430 -4.74 13.99 -54.55
N GLY A 431 -4.80 12.75 -55.04
CA GLY A 431 -4.48 11.62 -54.16
C GLY A 431 -4.60 10.22 -54.76
N ALA A 432 -3.65 9.35 -54.36
CA ALA A 432 -3.50 7.89 -54.57
C ALA A 432 -2.51 7.50 -55.70
N LEU A 433 -1.46 6.66 -55.55
CA LEU A 433 -1.09 5.63 -54.55
C LEU A 433 0.34 5.09 -54.83
N LYS A 434 1.04 4.65 -53.75
CA LYS A 434 2.05 3.55 -53.65
C LYS A 434 3.37 3.71 -54.44
N GLY A 435 4.53 3.22 -54.02
CA GLY A 435 4.97 2.26 -53.00
C GLY A 435 6.26 1.60 -53.55
N GLU A 436 7.28 1.45 -52.70
CA GLU A 436 8.49 0.59 -52.82
C GLU A 436 9.08 0.29 -54.21
N GLU A 437 10.30 0.79 -54.52
CA GLU A 437 11.47 -0.06 -54.80
C GLU A 437 12.76 0.76 -55.03
N LEU A 438 13.83 0.28 -54.37
CA LEU A 438 15.27 0.33 -54.67
C LEU A 438 16.06 1.65 -54.70
N GLN A 439 16.94 1.75 -53.68
CA GLN A 439 18.41 1.80 -53.85
C GLN A 439 18.96 2.46 -55.13
N GLU A 440 19.12 3.78 -55.08
CA GLU A 440 20.22 4.50 -55.74
C GLU A 440 20.17 5.97 -55.31
N GLN A 441 20.63 6.27 -54.09
CA GLN A 441 20.99 7.64 -53.64
C GLN A 441 21.59 7.66 -52.21
N VAL A 442 22.39 6.64 -51.89
CA VAL A 442 23.25 6.62 -50.69
C VAL A 442 24.69 7.05 -51.02
N GLU A 443 24.98 7.45 -52.26
CA GLU A 443 26.37 7.73 -52.71
C GLU A 443 26.61 9.15 -53.24
N GLU A 444 25.94 10.18 -52.73
CA GLU A 444 26.26 11.56 -53.14
C GLU A 444 26.14 12.61 -52.02
N LYS A 445 26.44 12.23 -50.76
CA LYS A 445 26.74 13.20 -49.68
C LYS A 445 27.84 12.73 -48.70
N ALA A 446 28.60 11.70 -49.09
CA ALA A 446 29.71 11.16 -48.29
C ALA A 446 31.09 11.69 -48.71
N GLU A 447 31.18 12.68 -49.61
CA GLU A 447 32.44 13.10 -50.24
C GLU A 447 32.70 14.61 -50.19
N GLU A 448 32.37 15.28 -49.08
CA GLU A 448 32.77 16.68 -48.86
C GLU A 448 33.24 17.00 -47.43
N ALA A 449 33.43 15.98 -46.58
CA ALA A 449 33.83 16.18 -45.18
C ALA A 449 35.07 15.36 -44.76
N ALA A 450 35.91 14.93 -45.71
CA ALA A 450 37.14 14.23 -45.41
C ALA A 450 38.22 14.49 -46.45
N GLU A 451 38.69 15.74 -46.57
CA GLU A 451 40.07 16.08 -46.99
C GLU A 451 40.30 17.60 -46.95
N ASP A 452 40.58 18.15 -45.77
CA ASP A 452 41.71 19.09 -45.65
C ASP A 452 42.23 19.10 -44.21
N GLY A 453 43.04 18.09 -43.91
CA GLY A 453 43.93 18.12 -42.76
C GLY A 453 45.33 18.42 -43.24
N ARG A 454 45.85 19.61 -42.94
CA ARG A 454 47.28 19.85 -42.64
C ARG A 454 47.52 21.29 -42.16
N GLY A 455 47.83 21.45 -40.87
CA GLY A 455 48.40 22.71 -40.37
C GLY A 455 48.47 22.88 -38.86
N GLN A 456 49.56 22.39 -38.26
CA GLN A 456 50.29 22.99 -37.12
C GLN A 456 49.66 23.09 -35.70
N LEU A 457 50.13 22.16 -34.86
CA LEU A 457 50.79 22.34 -33.56
C LEU A 457 50.55 23.62 -32.74
N ASP A 458 50.17 23.34 -31.48
CA ASP A 458 50.54 24.05 -30.24
C ASP A 458 49.82 25.38 -29.92
N GLN A 459 48.89 25.35 -28.95
CA GLN A 459 48.94 26.13 -27.69
C GLN A 459 47.61 26.03 -26.91
N GLY A 460 47.71 26.20 -25.59
CA GLY A 460 46.71 25.80 -24.60
C GLY A 460 45.33 26.44 -24.70
N GLY A 461 44.33 25.69 -24.26
CA GLY A 461 42.95 26.14 -24.08
C GLY A 461 42.46 25.71 -22.71
N GLY A 462 42.13 26.69 -21.86
CA GLY A 462 41.53 26.47 -20.56
C GLY A 462 40.19 25.74 -20.66
N GLU A 463 39.90 24.92 -19.65
CA GLU A 463 38.57 24.36 -19.42
C GLU A 463 37.58 25.52 -19.24
N GLN A 464 36.80 25.80 -20.28
CA GLN A 464 35.53 26.49 -20.11
C GLN A 464 34.61 25.51 -19.38
N GLU A 465 34.28 25.81 -18.12
CA GLU A 465 33.17 25.18 -17.40
C GLU A 465 31.92 25.27 -18.27
N ALA A 466 31.51 24.13 -18.86
CA ALA A 466 30.24 24.04 -19.56
C ALA A 466 29.12 24.38 -18.56
N GLU A 467 28.39 25.45 -18.82
CA GLU A 467 27.28 25.93 -17.99
C GLU A 467 26.33 24.76 -17.69
N ALA A 468 26.19 24.41 -16.41
CA ALA A 468 25.43 23.23 -15.99
C ALA A 468 23.98 23.35 -16.47
N MET A 469 23.48 22.33 -17.19
CA MET A 469 22.09 22.31 -17.66
C MET A 469 21.11 22.50 -16.48
N PRO A 470 20.23 23.52 -16.53
CA PRO A 470 19.27 23.82 -15.46
C PRO A 470 18.36 22.62 -15.13
N PHE A 471 17.88 22.58 -13.88
CA PHE A 471 17.03 21.52 -13.36
C PHE A 471 15.81 21.26 -14.25
N GLU A 472 15.12 22.32 -14.68
CA GLU A 472 13.89 22.27 -15.47
C GLU A 472 14.09 21.66 -16.86
N LYS A 473 15.31 21.75 -17.42
CA LYS A 473 15.64 21.14 -18.71
C LYS A 473 15.97 19.65 -18.60
N ARG A 474 16.10 19.14 -17.38
CA ARG A 474 16.48 17.75 -17.08
C ARG A 474 15.47 17.05 -16.17
N HIS A 475 14.29 17.63 -16.02
CA HIS A 475 13.23 17.14 -15.16
C HIS A 475 11.91 17.05 -15.91
N ASP A 476 11.46 15.83 -16.14
CA ASP A 476 10.15 15.55 -16.72
C ASP A 476 9.14 15.14 -15.65
N LYS A 477 7.84 15.33 -15.95
CA LYS A 477 6.74 14.89 -15.11
C LYS A 477 5.77 14.06 -15.94
N VAL A 478 5.41 12.88 -15.43
CA VAL A 478 4.42 11.99 -16.05
C VAL A 478 3.41 11.56 -15.00
N ALA A 479 2.19 11.26 -15.42
CA ALA A 479 1.12 10.85 -14.52
C ALA A 479 0.49 9.53 -14.98
N GLY A 480 0.44 8.57 -14.06
CA GLY A 480 -0.12 7.25 -14.30
C GLY A 480 0.81 6.27 -15.03
N TYR A 481 0.43 5.01 -14.98
CA TYR A 481 1.21 3.89 -15.49
C TYR A 481 1.42 3.94 -17.00
N ASN A 482 0.36 4.13 -17.78
CA ASN A 482 0.43 4.12 -19.25
C ASN A 482 1.34 5.24 -19.80
N ALA A 483 1.26 6.44 -19.23
CA ALA A 483 2.15 7.55 -19.61
C ALA A 483 3.61 7.25 -19.26
N THR A 484 3.85 6.59 -18.12
CA THR A 484 5.19 6.16 -17.72
C THR A 484 5.76 5.14 -18.70
N LEU A 485 4.98 4.14 -19.11
CA LEU A 485 5.42 3.17 -20.10
C LEU A 485 5.70 3.82 -21.46
N ALA A 486 4.82 4.71 -21.93
CA ALA A 486 5.02 5.43 -23.17
C ALA A 486 6.30 6.29 -23.14
N TYR A 487 6.56 6.95 -22.01
CA TYR A 487 7.81 7.68 -21.79
C TYR A 487 9.03 6.75 -21.91
N LEU A 488 9.03 5.63 -21.19
CA LEU A 488 10.16 4.68 -21.19
C LEU A 488 10.37 3.98 -22.54
N GLN A 489 9.31 3.78 -23.32
CA GLN A 489 9.39 3.22 -24.68
C GLN A 489 10.02 4.20 -25.67
N ASN A 490 9.75 5.50 -25.50
CA ASN A 490 10.29 6.55 -26.36
C ASN A 490 11.66 7.05 -25.90
N TYR A 491 12.06 6.76 -24.66
CA TYR A 491 13.35 7.12 -24.13
C TYR A 491 14.45 6.30 -24.82
N THR A 492 15.31 6.99 -25.57
CA THR A 492 16.48 6.40 -26.23
C THR A 492 17.73 7.24 -25.99
N THR A 493 18.87 6.59 -25.87
CA THR A 493 20.17 7.25 -25.71
C THR A 493 21.20 6.64 -26.66
N PRO A 494 22.18 7.42 -27.14
CA PRO A 494 23.37 6.86 -27.81
C PRO A 494 24.09 5.82 -26.93
N ILE A 495 24.80 4.89 -27.55
CA ILE A 495 25.52 3.79 -26.87
C ILE A 495 26.60 4.33 -25.90
N ASP A 496 27.23 5.44 -26.25
CA ASP A 496 28.29 6.12 -25.50
C ASP A 496 27.76 7.26 -24.61
N SER A 497 26.43 7.37 -24.47
CA SER A 497 25.82 8.39 -23.63
C SER A 497 26.24 8.22 -22.17
N LYS A 498 26.59 9.34 -21.54
CA LYS A 498 26.81 9.43 -20.09
C LYS A 498 25.52 9.80 -19.33
N GLU A 499 24.39 9.86 -20.04
CA GLU A 499 23.09 10.20 -19.45
C GLU A 499 22.61 9.08 -18.50
N ASN A 500 22.20 9.45 -17.29
CA ASN A 500 21.57 8.53 -16.35
C ASN A 500 20.12 8.95 -16.12
N LEU A 501 19.17 8.06 -16.42
CA LEU A 501 17.76 8.28 -16.15
C LEU A 501 17.40 7.83 -14.73
N PHE A 502 16.71 8.69 -13.98
CA PHE A 502 16.17 8.39 -12.67
C PHE A 502 14.65 8.53 -12.68
N LEU A 503 13.98 7.53 -12.11
CA LEU A 503 12.52 7.47 -12.00
C LEU A 503 12.15 7.72 -10.54
N PHE A 504 11.40 8.77 -10.27
CA PHE A 504 10.90 9.11 -8.95
C PHE A 504 9.38 9.01 -8.90
N PHE A 505 8.88 7.94 -8.30
CA PHE A 505 7.46 7.66 -8.11
C PHE A 505 6.97 8.31 -6.83
N THR A 506 5.93 9.14 -6.94
CA THR A 506 5.32 9.86 -5.81
C THR A 506 3.80 9.84 -5.89
N CYS A 507 3.18 10.25 -4.79
CA CYS A 507 1.74 10.24 -4.58
C CYS A 507 1.03 11.24 -5.50
N SER A 508 -0.17 10.88 -5.98
CA SER A 508 -1.02 11.75 -6.78
C SER A 508 -2.51 11.58 -6.49
N ASN A 509 -3.33 12.54 -6.87
CA ASN A 509 -4.79 12.40 -6.84
C ASN A 509 -5.29 11.63 -8.07
N ALA A 510 -6.61 11.46 -8.16
CA ALA A 510 -7.26 10.72 -9.25
C ALA A 510 -7.08 11.38 -10.64
N GLN A 511 -6.71 12.65 -10.69
CA GLN A 511 -6.43 13.39 -11.92
C GLN A 511 -4.94 13.31 -12.31
N GLY A 512 -4.12 12.59 -11.55
CA GLY A 512 -2.69 12.50 -11.79
C GLY A 512 -1.91 13.75 -11.38
N ALA A 513 -2.52 14.64 -10.61
CA ALA A 513 -1.84 15.81 -10.03
C ALA A 513 -1.26 15.47 -8.65
N GLN A 514 -0.27 16.25 -8.22
CA GLN A 514 0.38 16.08 -6.93
C GLN A 514 -0.63 16.03 -5.77
N ASP A 515 -0.51 14.99 -4.94
CA ASP A 515 -1.29 14.83 -3.72
C ASP A 515 -0.50 13.98 -2.74
N ASP A 516 -0.01 14.57 -1.66
CA ASP A 516 0.89 13.90 -0.70
C ASP A 516 0.12 13.15 0.36
N TRP A 517 -0.68 12.17 -0.08
CA TRP A 517 -1.52 11.37 0.81
C TRP A 517 -0.74 10.44 1.76
N THR A 518 0.60 10.39 1.66
CA THR A 518 1.48 9.93 2.74
C THR A 518 2.38 11.06 3.23
N PRO A 519 2.73 11.11 4.54
CA PRO A 519 3.69 12.07 5.06
C PRO A 519 5.05 12.05 4.33
N HIS A 520 5.46 10.90 3.83
CA HIS A 520 6.76 10.74 3.16
C HIS A 520 6.79 11.27 1.72
N CYS A 521 5.66 11.32 1.01
CA CYS A 521 5.65 11.73 -0.42
C CYS A 521 6.05 13.19 -0.63
N GLY A 522 5.56 14.09 0.24
CA GLY A 522 5.92 15.51 0.20
C GLY A 522 7.40 15.73 0.54
N GLU A 523 7.85 15.19 1.67
CA GLU A 523 9.24 15.31 2.14
C GLU A 523 10.23 14.67 1.16
N ALA A 524 9.92 13.47 0.64
CA ALA A 524 10.77 12.81 -0.34
C ALA A 524 10.91 13.62 -1.62
N ARG A 525 9.84 14.27 -2.09
CA ARG A 525 9.92 15.11 -3.28
C ARG A 525 10.87 16.29 -3.07
N GLU A 526 10.78 16.97 -1.93
CA GLU A 526 11.69 18.07 -1.59
C GLU A 526 13.14 17.59 -1.56
N LYS A 527 13.42 16.47 -0.87
CA LYS A 527 14.78 15.92 -0.75
C LYS A 527 15.34 15.40 -2.08
N VAL A 528 14.53 14.70 -2.86
CA VAL A 528 14.91 14.20 -4.19
C VAL A 528 15.23 15.37 -5.12
N TYR A 529 14.41 16.42 -5.14
CA TYR A 529 14.66 17.59 -5.99
C TYR A 529 15.90 18.35 -5.55
N ALA A 530 16.09 18.54 -4.24
CA ALA A 530 17.26 19.22 -3.70
C ALA A 530 18.57 18.45 -4.01
N ALA A 531 18.57 17.13 -3.87
CA ALA A 531 19.73 16.30 -4.20
C ALA A 531 19.99 16.27 -5.72
N PHE A 532 18.93 16.10 -6.54
CA PHE A 532 19.05 16.02 -8.00
C PHE A 532 19.50 17.35 -8.62
N ALA A 533 19.05 18.49 -8.11
CA ALA A 533 19.48 19.82 -8.58
C ALA A 533 21.00 20.02 -8.48
N LYS A 534 21.64 19.34 -7.53
CA LYS A 534 23.09 19.34 -7.32
C LYS A 534 23.82 18.17 -8.01
N SER A 535 23.09 17.33 -8.73
CA SER A 535 23.64 16.15 -9.43
C SER A 535 24.25 16.54 -10.79
N PRO A 536 25.14 15.70 -11.37
CA PRO A 536 25.73 15.94 -12.68
C PRO A 536 24.70 16.33 -13.75
N SER A 537 25.08 17.24 -14.64
CA SER A 537 24.23 17.73 -15.73
C SER A 537 23.83 16.63 -16.72
N THR A 538 24.53 15.50 -16.74
CA THR A 538 24.15 14.33 -17.52
C THR A 538 23.00 13.54 -16.91
N ASN A 539 22.59 13.80 -15.68
CA ASN A 539 21.45 13.07 -15.11
C ASN A 539 20.12 13.63 -15.61
N ARG A 540 19.11 12.78 -15.76
CA ARG A 540 17.73 13.15 -16.04
C ARG A 540 16.80 12.56 -14.98
N LEU A 541 15.84 13.35 -14.50
CA LEU A 541 14.84 12.92 -13.53
C LEU A 541 13.46 12.90 -14.17
N VAL A 542 12.69 11.85 -13.91
CA VAL A 542 11.27 11.77 -14.25
C VAL A 542 10.49 11.62 -12.96
N THR A 543 9.67 12.61 -12.61
CA THR A 543 8.70 12.45 -11.53
C THR A 543 7.44 11.80 -12.06
N ILE A 544 7.08 10.66 -11.49
CA ILE A 544 5.93 9.85 -11.86
C ILE A 544 4.89 9.99 -10.75
N TYR A 545 3.78 10.63 -11.07
CA TYR A 545 2.59 10.71 -10.24
C TYR A 545 1.84 9.38 -10.34
N ALA A 546 2.07 8.52 -9.35
CA ALA A 546 1.87 7.08 -9.45
C ALA A 546 0.53 6.58 -8.87
N GLY A 547 -0.45 7.46 -8.68
CA GLY A 547 -1.81 7.10 -8.26
C GLY A 547 -2.19 7.59 -6.86
N THR A 548 -3.48 7.39 -6.57
CA THR A 548 -4.17 7.73 -5.32
C THR A 548 -3.83 6.76 -4.20
N ARG A 549 -4.20 7.13 -2.97
CA ARG A 549 -4.10 6.23 -1.82
C ARG A 549 -4.82 4.91 -2.09
N GLU A 550 -6.00 4.97 -2.71
CA GLU A 550 -6.83 3.81 -3.05
C GLU A 550 -6.13 2.86 -4.03
N ASP A 551 -5.44 3.39 -5.05
CA ASP A 551 -4.68 2.59 -6.02
C ASP A 551 -3.55 1.78 -5.36
N TRP A 552 -3.12 2.17 -4.17
CA TRP A 552 -2.04 1.55 -3.40
C TRP A 552 -2.50 0.76 -2.17
N ARG A 553 -3.82 0.64 -1.95
CA ARG A 553 -4.39 -0.26 -0.92
C ARG A 553 -4.28 -1.74 -1.30
N GLY A 554 -4.10 -2.04 -2.60
CA GLY A 554 -3.94 -3.38 -3.17
C GLY A 554 -2.77 -3.47 -4.15
N GLY A 555 -2.82 -4.44 -5.07
CA GLY A 555 -1.93 -4.50 -6.22
C GLY A 555 -2.43 -3.57 -7.34
N ASN A 556 -1.51 -2.87 -7.98
CA ASN A 556 -1.71 -2.07 -9.19
C ASN A 556 -0.65 -2.41 -10.25
N GLU A 557 -0.78 -1.78 -11.42
CA GLU A 557 0.09 -2.02 -12.57
C GLU A 557 1.56 -1.78 -12.24
N PHE A 558 1.90 -0.78 -11.42
CA PHE A 558 3.29 -0.56 -10.99
C PHE A 558 3.80 -1.64 -10.03
N THR A 559 2.94 -2.21 -9.19
CA THR A 559 3.33 -3.30 -8.26
C THR A 559 3.51 -4.65 -8.94
N ASP A 560 2.88 -4.82 -10.11
CA ASP A 560 2.90 -6.04 -10.92
C ASP A 560 3.82 -5.94 -12.14
N ASP A 561 4.29 -4.73 -12.49
CA ASP A 561 5.22 -4.52 -13.60
C ASP A 561 6.52 -5.33 -13.42
N ASP A 562 7.00 -5.86 -14.54
CA ASP A 562 8.11 -6.79 -14.57
C ASP A 562 9.49 -6.12 -14.37
N ASP A 563 9.64 -4.88 -14.85
CA ASP A 563 10.89 -4.13 -14.86
C ASP A 563 11.00 -3.19 -13.65
N MET A 564 9.97 -2.37 -13.42
CA MET A 564 9.91 -1.37 -12.37
C MET A 564 9.57 -1.98 -11.01
N ARG A 565 8.61 -2.92 -10.96
CA ARG A 565 8.03 -3.56 -9.76
C ARG A 565 8.17 -2.79 -8.45
N LEU A 566 7.16 -2.01 -8.09
CA LEU A 566 7.16 -1.18 -6.88
C LEU A 566 6.57 -1.91 -5.67
N LYS A 567 6.99 -1.49 -4.46
CA LYS A 567 6.45 -2.01 -3.20
C LYS A 567 5.71 -0.98 -2.35
N ALA A 568 6.07 0.29 -2.49
CA ALA A 568 5.41 1.40 -1.82
C ALA A 568 5.78 2.70 -2.53
N LEU A 569 5.09 3.77 -2.17
CA LEU A 569 5.49 5.14 -2.45
C LEU A 569 5.96 5.83 -1.17
N PRO A 570 6.85 6.83 -1.28
CA PRO A 570 7.61 7.21 -2.48
C PRO A 570 8.66 6.15 -2.86
N THR A 571 9.08 6.12 -4.12
CA THR A 571 10.21 5.28 -4.58
C THR A 571 11.07 6.06 -5.58
N VAL A 572 12.40 5.99 -5.47
CA VAL A 572 13.34 6.47 -6.50
C VAL A 572 14.29 5.36 -6.95
N MET A 573 14.62 5.32 -8.23
CA MET A 573 15.55 4.35 -8.79
C MET A 573 16.23 4.87 -10.06
N ARG A 574 17.38 4.29 -10.41
CA ARG A 574 18.00 4.46 -11.72
C ARG A 574 17.40 3.49 -12.73
N TRP A 575 17.21 3.94 -13.96
CA TRP A 575 16.77 3.15 -15.11
C TRP A 575 17.91 3.08 -16.13
N ASP A 576 18.30 1.85 -16.50
CA ASP A 576 19.44 1.60 -17.38
C ASP A 576 19.02 1.25 -18.82
N GLY A 577 17.71 1.26 -19.12
CA GLY A 577 17.21 1.06 -20.48
C GLY A 577 17.32 2.33 -21.33
N GLY A 578 17.27 2.18 -22.65
CA GLY A 578 17.24 3.30 -23.61
C GLY A 578 18.38 3.28 -24.62
N ALA A 579 19.54 2.74 -24.26
CA ALA A 579 20.59 2.46 -25.23
C ALA A 579 20.23 1.22 -26.09
N PRO A 580 20.63 1.18 -27.37
CA PRO A 580 20.45 0.00 -28.22
C PRO A 580 20.99 -1.27 -27.57
N GLY A 581 20.13 -2.28 -27.42
CA GLY A 581 20.49 -3.56 -26.80
C GLY A 581 20.62 -3.55 -25.27
N ALA A 582 20.40 -2.41 -24.60
CA ALA A 582 20.40 -2.36 -23.15
C ALA A 582 19.21 -3.11 -22.55
N LEU A 583 19.48 -3.83 -21.46
CA LEU A 583 18.43 -4.45 -20.66
C LEU A 583 17.62 -3.36 -19.97
N ARG A 584 16.33 -3.62 -19.72
CA ARG A 584 15.44 -2.73 -18.95
C ARG A 584 15.71 -2.85 -17.44
N SER A 585 16.97 -2.80 -17.04
CA SER A 585 17.39 -2.98 -15.65
C SER A 585 17.17 -1.72 -14.83
N THR A 586 17.08 -1.94 -13.53
CA THR A 586 16.92 -0.89 -12.54
C THR A 586 17.88 -1.14 -11.39
N TRP A 587 18.44 -0.07 -10.85
CA TRP A 587 19.42 -0.12 -9.77
C TRP A 587 19.18 0.99 -8.76
N GLY A 588 19.71 0.83 -7.54
CA GLY A 588 19.70 1.88 -6.53
C GLY A 588 18.29 2.24 -6.05
N VAL A 589 17.46 1.22 -5.82
CA VAL A 589 16.05 1.41 -5.47
C VAL A 589 15.89 1.82 -4.01
N LEU A 590 15.50 3.06 -3.77
CA LEU A 590 15.13 3.59 -2.45
C LEU A 590 13.62 3.69 -2.35
N VAL A 591 13.04 3.26 -1.22
CA VAL A 591 11.60 3.15 -1.01
C VAL A 591 11.22 3.68 0.38
N GLY A 592 10.12 4.44 0.44
CA GLY A 592 9.57 4.97 1.68
C GLY A 592 10.59 5.83 2.42
N GLN A 593 10.87 5.46 3.67
CA GLN A 593 11.81 6.17 4.53
C GLN A 593 13.25 6.22 3.95
N SER A 594 13.67 5.23 3.16
CA SER A 594 15.04 5.23 2.65
C SER A 594 15.32 6.35 1.63
N VAL A 595 14.26 6.89 1.01
CA VAL A 595 14.32 8.06 0.11
C VAL A 595 14.63 9.34 0.89
N LEU A 596 14.38 9.37 2.20
CA LEU A 596 14.57 10.56 3.03
C LEU A 596 16.03 10.76 3.48
N TYR A 597 16.89 9.75 3.28
CA TYR A 597 18.32 9.86 3.58
C TYR A 597 19.05 10.56 2.46
N GLU A 598 19.40 11.82 2.69
CA GLU A 598 20.20 12.61 1.77
C GLU A 598 21.49 11.91 1.33
N PRO A 599 22.28 11.23 2.20
CA PRO A 599 23.49 10.54 1.75
C PRO A 599 23.21 9.45 0.70
N LEU A 600 22.10 8.71 0.83
CA LEU A 600 21.72 7.70 -0.15
C LEU A 600 21.26 8.33 -1.47
N LEU A 601 20.53 9.45 -1.42
CA LEU A 601 20.14 10.20 -2.63
C LEU A 601 21.36 10.75 -3.37
N ARG A 602 22.29 11.36 -2.63
CA ARG A 602 23.54 11.90 -3.19
C ARG A 602 24.42 10.79 -3.78
N TYR A 603 24.46 9.63 -3.13
CA TYR A 603 25.15 8.45 -3.64
C TYR A 603 24.48 7.91 -4.92
N LEU A 604 23.15 7.80 -4.94
CA LEU A 604 22.37 7.37 -6.09
C LEU A 604 22.59 8.29 -7.31
N PHE A 605 22.50 9.59 -7.09
CA PHE A 605 22.64 10.61 -8.14
C PHE A 605 24.10 10.96 -8.48
N ARG A 606 25.08 10.40 -7.74
CA ARG A 606 26.51 10.67 -7.93
C ARG A 606 26.85 12.16 -7.85
N ASN A 607 26.30 12.82 -6.84
CA ASN A 607 26.57 14.21 -6.55
C ASN A 607 28.08 14.45 -6.33
N ALA A 608 28.62 15.46 -7.00
CA ALA A 608 30.04 15.81 -6.95
C ALA A 608 30.30 17.24 -6.43
N ASP A 609 29.23 18.00 -6.16
CA ASP A 609 29.26 19.35 -5.60
C ASP A 609 29.90 19.39 -4.19
N GLU A 610 29.65 18.36 -3.40
CA GLU A 610 30.29 18.14 -2.10
C GLU A 610 30.62 16.65 -1.97
N HIS A 611 31.89 16.37 -1.70
CA HIS A 611 32.40 15.02 -1.46
C HIS A 611 31.85 14.47 -0.14
N ASP A 612 31.24 13.28 -0.17
CA ASP A 612 30.81 12.62 1.07
C ASP A 612 32.04 12.25 1.91
N LYS A 613 32.18 12.91 3.07
CA LYS A 613 33.31 12.73 4.00
C LYS A 613 33.46 11.29 4.49
N LYS A 614 32.40 10.48 4.44
CA LYS A 614 32.45 9.06 4.79
C LYS A 614 33.02 8.20 3.65
N LEU A 615 32.91 8.65 2.41
CA LEU A 615 33.36 7.89 1.23
C LEU A 615 34.76 8.29 0.75
N VAL A 616 35.24 9.50 1.06
CA VAL A 616 36.55 10.00 0.59
C VAL A 616 37.71 9.66 1.53
N GLN A 617 37.49 8.80 2.52
CA GLN A 617 38.54 8.38 3.44
C GLN A 617 39.55 7.44 2.75
N PRO A 618 40.87 7.51 3.05
CA PRO A 618 41.87 6.61 2.49
C PRO A 618 41.51 5.12 2.65
N GLU A 619 40.85 4.78 3.75
CA GLU A 619 40.41 3.44 4.09
C GLU A 619 39.40 2.90 3.07
N THR A 620 38.60 3.75 2.41
CA THR A 620 37.64 3.33 1.38
C THR A 620 38.32 2.61 0.22
N LEU A 621 39.55 3.02 -0.15
CA LEU A 621 40.31 2.42 -1.24
C LEU A 621 40.76 0.98 -0.96
N THR A 622 40.74 0.57 0.30
CA THR A 622 41.14 -0.77 0.74
C THR A 622 39.97 -1.75 0.84
N LYS A 623 38.73 -1.24 0.76
CA LYS A 623 37.51 -2.04 0.90
C LYS A 623 37.12 -2.62 -0.45
N GLU A 624 36.64 -3.86 -0.44
CA GLU A 624 36.28 -4.58 -1.67
C GLU A 624 34.89 -5.22 -1.56
N ILE A 625 34.05 -5.05 -2.57
CA ILE A 625 32.81 -5.82 -2.73
C ILE A 625 33.05 -6.94 -3.75
N VAL A 626 32.79 -8.17 -3.36
CA VAL A 626 32.96 -9.37 -4.20
C VAL A 626 31.59 -9.99 -4.46
N THR A 627 31.21 -10.13 -5.73
CA THR A 627 29.96 -10.80 -6.11
C THR A 627 30.22 -12.25 -6.51
N LEU A 628 29.56 -13.19 -5.84
CA LEU A 628 29.63 -14.63 -6.10
C LEU A 628 28.29 -15.13 -6.61
N LYS A 629 28.30 -15.98 -7.64
CA LYS A 629 27.10 -16.55 -8.25
C LYS A 629 26.97 -18.04 -7.93
N GLY A 630 25.89 -18.38 -7.24
CA GLY A 630 25.54 -19.75 -6.90
C GLY A 630 26.34 -20.36 -5.75
N TYR A 631 25.90 -21.52 -5.31
CA TYR A 631 26.41 -22.17 -4.09
C TYR A 631 27.87 -22.59 -4.22
N GLY A 632 28.29 -23.07 -5.39
CA GLY A 632 29.67 -23.52 -5.63
C GLY A 632 30.71 -22.41 -5.45
N GLN A 633 30.47 -21.22 -6.00
CA GLN A 633 31.38 -20.08 -5.83
C GLN A 633 31.43 -19.60 -4.38
N TYR A 634 30.28 -19.53 -3.72
CA TYR A 634 30.19 -19.24 -2.29
C TYR A 634 31.05 -20.21 -1.46
N ARG A 635 30.88 -21.52 -1.66
CA ARG A 635 31.63 -22.54 -0.90
C ARG A 635 33.13 -22.44 -1.14
N ALA A 636 33.55 -22.33 -2.40
CA ALA A 636 34.95 -22.20 -2.76
C ALA A 636 35.60 -20.97 -2.11
N TYR A 637 34.89 -19.83 -2.11
CA TYR A 637 35.37 -18.60 -1.47
C TYR A 637 35.53 -18.77 0.05
N MET A 638 34.53 -19.34 0.72
CA MET A 638 34.59 -19.52 2.19
C MET A 638 35.66 -20.51 2.61
N GLU A 639 35.88 -21.56 1.83
CA GLU A 639 36.97 -22.52 2.05
C GLU A 639 38.34 -21.87 1.83
N ASP A 640 38.47 -21.01 0.82
CA ASP A 640 39.71 -20.27 0.59
C ASP A 640 40.00 -19.26 1.71
N TYR A 641 38.98 -18.48 2.11
CA TYR A 641 39.08 -17.55 3.24
C TYR A 641 39.52 -18.27 4.52
N ALA A 642 38.90 -19.42 4.84
CA ALA A 642 39.26 -20.24 5.99
C ALA A 642 40.70 -20.77 5.95
N ARG A 643 41.21 -21.17 4.77
CA ARG A 643 42.58 -21.66 4.60
C ARG A 643 43.63 -20.56 4.60
N SER A 644 43.30 -19.40 4.04
CA SER A 644 44.23 -18.29 3.84
C SER A 644 44.79 -17.76 5.15
N GLY A 645 44.09 -17.97 6.27
CA GLY A 645 44.46 -17.42 7.58
C GLY A 645 44.56 -15.89 7.59
N THR A 646 44.04 -15.21 6.56
CA THR A 646 44.24 -13.77 6.35
C THR A 646 43.10 -13.02 7.05
N PRO A 647 43.37 -12.29 8.15
CA PRO A 647 42.32 -11.72 8.99
C PRO A 647 41.89 -10.37 8.44
N TYR A 648 41.19 -10.35 7.31
CA TYR A 648 40.38 -9.18 6.97
C TYR A 648 38.95 -9.36 7.47
N PRO A 649 38.29 -8.28 7.95
CA PRO A 649 36.88 -8.32 8.31
C PRO A 649 36.04 -8.74 7.10
N LEU A 650 35.27 -9.82 7.26
CA LEU A 650 34.45 -10.39 6.20
C LEU A 650 32.98 -10.26 6.54
N PHE A 651 32.26 -9.58 5.67
CA PHE A 651 30.81 -9.45 5.67
C PHE A 651 30.25 -10.23 4.50
N MET A 652 29.08 -10.81 4.66
CA MET A 652 28.43 -11.59 3.60
C MET A 652 26.95 -11.29 3.55
N MET A 653 26.44 -10.93 2.38
CA MET A 653 25.02 -10.74 2.12
C MET A 653 24.55 -11.73 1.05
N MET A 654 23.55 -12.53 1.40
CA MET A 654 22.87 -13.44 0.49
C MET A 654 21.70 -12.73 -0.15
N VAL A 655 21.63 -12.73 -1.48
CA VAL A 655 20.55 -12.11 -2.25
C VAL A 655 19.94 -13.10 -3.24
N SER A 656 18.79 -12.75 -3.80
CA SER A 656 18.24 -13.48 -4.95
C SER A 656 19.21 -13.47 -6.12
N GLY A 657 19.12 -14.43 -7.04
CA GLY A 657 19.68 -14.25 -8.37
C GLY A 657 18.89 -13.21 -9.18
N ARG A 658 19.28 -13.04 -10.44
CA ARG A 658 18.76 -11.98 -11.31
C ARG A 658 17.94 -12.56 -12.45
N PHE A 659 16.90 -11.85 -12.85
CA PHE A 659 16.17 -12.19 -14.05
C PHE A 659 17.03 -11.91 -15.30
N GLN A 660 17.15 -12.91 -16.17
CA GLN A 660 17.95 -12.80 -17.40
C GLN A 660 17.45 -11.68 -18.33
N ARG A 661 16.14 -11.42 -18.36
CA ARG A 661 15.53 -10.42 -19.25
C ARG A 661 15.80 -8.95 -18.88
N ASN A 662 16.08 -8.66 -17.61
CA ASN A 662 16.20 -7.27 -17.13
C ASN A 662 17.23 -7.10 -16.00
N ASN A 663 18.10 -8.09 -15.80
CA ASN A 663 19.17 -8.11 -14.79
C ASN A 663 18.74 -7.69 -13.37
N ARG A 664 17.45 -7.81 -13.06
CA ARG A 664 16.88 -7.37 -11.78
C ARG A 664 16.85 -8.53 -10.80
N LEU A 665 17.22 -8.26 -9.55
CA LEU A 665 16.99 -9.17 -8.43
C LEU A 665 15.49 -9.50 -8.31
N TRP A 666 15.14 -10.79 -8.30
CA TRP A 666 13.72 -11.17 -8.20
C TRP A 666 13.12 -10.91 -6.82
N CYS A 667 13.95 -10.90 -5.77
CA CYS A 667 13.51 -10.58 -4.41
C CYS A 667 13.42 -9.05 -4.23
N PRO A 668 12.24 -8.49 -3.94
CA PRO A 668 12.06 -7.05 -3.77
C PRO A 668 12.90 -6.47 -2.63
N TRP A 669 13.00 -7.19 -1.51
CA TRP A 669 13.81 -6.77 -0.36
C TRP A 669 15.31 -6.78 -0.66
N CYS A 670 15.78 -7.73 -1.48
CA CYS A 670 17.18 -7.73 -1.94
C CYS A 670 17.46 -6.48 -2.76
N ARG A 671 16.57 -6.15 -3.70
CA ARG A 671 16.70 -4.97 -4.57
C ARG A 671 16.72 -3.65 -3.80
N GLN A 672 15.90 -3.53 -2.75
CA GLN A 672 15.86 -2.34 -1.90
C GLN A 672 17.08 -2.22 -0.97
N SER A 673 17.77 -3.32 -0.70
CA SER A 673 18.90 -3.36 0.22
C SER A 673 20.25 -3.25 -0.48
N GLU A 674 20.30 -3.53 -1.79
CA GLU A 674 21.54 -3.58 -2.59
C GLU A 674 22.40 -2.32 -2.42
N MET A 675 21.87 -1.16 -2.81
CA MET A 675 22.63 0.10 -2.74
C MET A 675 22.81 0.64 -1.30
N PRO A 676 21.79 0.59 -0.40
CA PRO A 676 22.02 1.02 0.98
C PRO A 676 23.13 0.24 1.70
N VAL A 677 23.21 -1.08 1.49
CA VAL A 677 24.27 -1.93 2.05
C VAL A 677 25.62 -1.59 1.44
N GLU A 678 25.69 -1.38 0.12
CA GLU A 678 26.91 -0.95 -0.57
C GLU A 678 27.44 0.38 -0.01
N TYR A 679 26.56 1.40 0.08
CA TYR A 679 26.92 2.69 0.66
C TYR A 679 27.44 2.53 2.10
N ALA A 680 26.69 1.80 2.93
CA ALA A 680 27.04 1.61 4.33
C ALA A 680 28.35 0.83 4.51
N PHE A 681 28.64 -0.14 3.66
CA PHE A 681 29.91 -0.86 3.67
C PHE A 681 31.08 0.11 3.45
N TYR A 682 31.03 0.91 2.39
CA TYR A 682 32.09 1.89 2.14
C TYR A 682 32.17 2.96 3.22
N ALA A 683 31.04 3.40 3.76
CA ALA A 683 30.99 4.45 4.77
C ALA A 683 31.48 3.99 6.16
N TYR A 684 31.22 2.75 6.56
CA TYR A 684 31.32 2.32 7.96
C TYR A 684 32.17 1.08 8.20
N ALA A 685 32.40 0.22 7.19
CA ALA A 685 33.22 -0.96 7.41
C ALA A 685 34.68 -0.59 7.72
N PRO A 686 35.42 -1.39 8.49
CA PRO A 686 36.83 -1.16 8.74
C PRO A 686 37.67 -1.23 7.46
N ALA A 687 38.89 -0.70 7.52
CA ALA A 687 39.86 -0.82 6.42
C ALA A 687 40.14 -2.29 6.08
N ASN A 688 40.45 -2.56 4.81
CA ASN A 688 40.67 -3.89 4.22
C ASN A 688 39.48 -4.84 4.30
N ALA A 689 38.30 -4.38 4.76
CA ALA A 689 37.12 -5.23 4.84
C ALA A 689 36.67 -5.70 3.45
N LYS A 690 36.03 -6.87 3.41
CA LYS A 690 35.34 -7.37 2.22
C LYS A 690 33.87 -7.60 2.49
N LEU A 691 33.03 -7.21 1.55
CA LEU A 691 31.61 -7.57 1.50
C LEU A 691 31.39 -8.55 0.36
N VAL A 692 31.00 -9.77 0.69
CA VAL A 692 30.66 -10.81 -0.27
C VAL A 692 29.16 -10.81 -0.54
N LEU A 693 28.76 -10.41 -1.74
CA LEU A 693 27.38 -10.51 -2.23
C LEU A 693 27.19 -11.87 -2.92
N VAL A 694 26.42 -12.77 -2.31
CA VAL A 694 26.12 -14.08 -2.88
C VAL A 694 24.77 -14.05 -3.56
N GLU A 695 24.76 -14.10 -4.89
CA GLU A 695 23.56 -14.28 -5.70
C GLU A 695 23.19 -15.77 -5.71
N THR A 696 22.00 -16.09 -5.22
CA THR A 696 21.54 -17.49 -5.04
C THR A 696 21.09 -18.13 -6.36
N TYR A 697 19.78 -18.28 -6.60
CA TYR A 697 19.22 -18.79 -7.86
C TYR A 697 18.54 -17.66 -8.62
N ASP A 698 18.61 -17.69 -9.95
CA ASP A 698 17.94 -16.71 -10.82
C ASP A 698 16.42 -16.88 -10.86
N ARG A 699 15.91 -18.07 -10.54
CA ARG A 699 14.47 -18.33 -10.48
C ARG A 699 13.99 -18.56 -9.06
N TYR A 700 12.87 -17.93 -8.74
CA TYR A 700 12.23 -18.10 -7.45
C TYR A 700 11.78 -19.54 -7.19
N SER A 701 11.38 -20.30 -8.22
CA SER A 701 10.99 -21.71 -8.08
C SER A 701 12.13 -22.59 -7.58
N GLU A 702 13.35 -22.37 -8.08
CA GLU A 702 14.56 -23.08 -7.65
C GLU A 702 14.90 -22.70 -6.20
N TRP A 703 14.83 -21.40 -5.88
CA TRP A 703 14.97 -20.94 -4.50
C TRP A 703 13.91 -21.55 -3.56
N ARG A 704 12.68 -21.78 -4.01
CA ARG A 704 11.61 -22.35 -3.15
C ARG A 704 11.79 -23.84 -2.87
N ASN A 705 12.54 -24.58 -3.68
CA ASN A 705 12.86 -25.98 -3.41
C ASN A 705 13.46 -26.11 -1.99
N PRO A 706 12.88 -26.92 -1.07
CA PRO A 706 13.43 -27.10 0.26
C PRO A 706 14.79 -27.82 0.26
N GLU A 707 15.07 -28.60 -0.79
CA GLU A 707 16.29 -29.41 -0.92
C GLU A 707 17.46 -28.68 -1.58
N ASN A 708 17.32 -27.39 -1.89
CA ASN A 708 18.42 -26.65 -2.51
C ASN A 708 19.62 -26.50 -1.56
N GLU A 709 20.80 -26.34 -2.15
CA GLU A 709 22.07 -26.42 -1.45
C GLU A 709 22.20 -25.35 -0.34
N PHE A 710 21.75 -24.12 -0.61
CA PHE A 710 21.78 -23.03 0.36
C PHE A 710 20.92 -23.30 1.60
N LYS A 711 19.77 -23.97 1.45
CA LYS A 711 18.88 -24.30 2.57
C LYS A 711 19.35 -25.50 3.38
N ARG A 712 20.02 -26.46 2.71
CA ARG A 712 20.58 -27.66 3.35
C ARG A 712 21.91 -27.39 4.05
N ASP A 713 22.62 -26.31 3.69
CA ASP A 713 23.85 -25.91 4.38
C ASP A 713 23.53 -25.54 5.85
N PRO A 714 23.99 -26.34 6.82
CA PRO A 714 23.68 -26.11 8.23
C PRO A 714 24.31 -24.82 8.77
N GLN A 715 25.39 -24.33 8.16
CA GLN A 715 26.03 -23.06 8.56
C GLN A 715 25.15 -21.86 8.21
N LEU A 716 24.37 -21.98 7.13
CA LEU A 716 23.47 -20.93 6.65
C LEU A 716 22.06 -21.08 7.25
N SER A 717 21.52 -22.30 7.29
CA SER A 717 20.15 -22.60 7.75
C SER A 717 19.09 -21.65 7.18
N MET A 718 19.24 -21.30 5.90
CA MET A 718 18.50 -20.20 5.29
C MET A 718 17.03 -20.53 5.04
N LYS A 719 16.16 -19.54 5.31
CA LYS A 719 14.72 -19.62 5.00
C LYS A 719 14.25 -18.57 3.98
N GLY A 720 15.10 -17.58 3.67
CA GLY A 720 14.77 -16.49 2.75
C GLY A 720 16.00 -15.67 2.37
N VAL A 721 15.78 -14.66 1.53
CA VAL A 721 16.75 -13.63 1.14
C VAL A 721 16.05 -12.26 1.18
N PRO A 722 16.74 -11.14 1.52
CA PRO A 722 18.17 -11.07 1.80
C PRO A 722 18.50 -11.45 3.24
N TRP A 723 19.62 -12.14 3.44
CA TRP A 723 20.20 -12.41 4.77
C TRP A 723 21.62 -11.87 4.82
N PHE A 724 22.05 -11.38 5.97
CA PHE A 724 23.36 -10.80 6.17
C PHE A 724 24.09 -11.50 7.31
N TYR A 725 25.41 -11.64 7.17
CA TYR A 725 26.27 -12.27 8.15
C TYR A 725 27.57 -11.50 8.34
N ARG A 726 28.07 -11.51 9.57
CA ARG A 726 29.48 -11.27 9.86
C ARG A 726 30.17 -12.63 9.97
N ILE A 727 31.31 -12.76 9.29
CA ILE A 727 32.07 -14.00 9.24
C ILE A 727 33.33 -13.82 10.08
N TYR A 728 33.50 -14.70 11.06
CA TYR A 728 34.66 -14.71 11.93
C TYR A 728 35.48 -15.98 11.72
N PRO A 729 36.82 -15.87 11.62
CA PRO A 729 37.68 -17.04 11.62
C PRO A 729 37.54 -17.78 12.95
N GLY A 730 37.37 -19.10 12.90
CA GLY A 730 37.48 -19.95 14.08
C GLY A 730 38.95 -20.12 14.51
N PRO A 731 39.21 -20.70 15.70
CA PRO A 731 40.54 -21.18 16.05
C PRO A 731 41.13 -22.09 14.96
N PRO A 732 42.47 -22.20 14.82
CA PRO A 732 43.08 -23.08 13.84
C PRO A 732 42.49 -24.50 13.86
N GLY A 733 41.95 -24.96 12.72
CA GLY A 733 41.28 -26.26 12.60
C GLY A 733 39.78 -26.29 12.95
N GLN A 734 39.18 -25.16 13.34
CA GLN A 734 37.73 -25.02 13.56
C GLN A 734 37.04 -24.30 12.38
N PRO A 735 35.74 -24.59 12.14
CA PRO A 735 34.99 -23.95 11.06
C PRO A 735 34.79 -22.45 11.31
N LEU A 736 34.53 -21.70 10.23
CA LEU A 736 34.12 -20.29 10.30
C LEU A 736 32.84 -20.14 11.13
N THR A 737 32.76 -19.04 11.87
CA THR A 737 31.54 -18.66 12.60
C THR A 737 30.73 -17.66 11.78
N TYR A 738 29.46 -17.98 11.56
CA TYR A 738 28.50 -17.14 10.84
C TYR A 738 27.59 -16.44 11.85
N GLN A 739 27.86 -15.18 12.15
CA GLN A 739 26.97 -14.38 12.98
C GLN A 739 25.92 -13.73 12.08
N ARG A 740 24.69 -14.24 12.13
CA ARG A 740 23.58 -13.67 11.36
C ARG A 740 23.19 -12.31 11.94
N VAL A 741 23.17 -11.30 11.07
CA VAL A 741 22.67 -9.96 11.35
C VAL A 741 21.23 -9.86 10.87
N LYS A 742 20.38 -9.21 11.66
CA LYS A 742 18.95 -9.16 11.39
C LYS A 742 18.41 -7.75 11.54
N HIS A 743 18.57 -6.97 10.47
CA HIS A 743 18.10 -5.60 10.37
C HIS A 743 17.30 -5.38 9.09
N LYS A 744 16.60 -4.24 9.02
CA LYS A 744 16.06 -3.71 7.77
C LYS A 744 17.21 -3.09 6.97
N PHE A 745 17.79 -3.86 6.07
CA PHE A 745 19.00 -3.45 5.31
C PHE A 745 18.76 -2.34 4.27
N TYR A 746 17.56 -1.76 4.22
CA TYR A 746 17.25 -0.56 3.44
C TYR A 746 17.21 0.71 4.29
N LEU A 747 17.35 0.61 5.62
CA LEU A 747 17.43 1.75 6.55
C LEU A 747 18.89 2.00 6.96
N LEU A 748 19.36 3.23 6.78
CA LEU A 748 20.78 3.55 6.93
C LEU A 748 21.25 3.50 8.39
N GLU A 749 20.41 3.88 9.35
CA GLU A 749 20.73 3.88 10.79
C GLU A 749 21.01 2.47 11.29
N ALA A 750 20.25 1.50 10.79
CA ALA A 750 20.47 0.10 11.15
C ALA A 750 21.83 -0.37 10.62
N LEU A 751 22.19 0.01 9.39
CA LEU A 751 23.39 -0.47 8.71
C LEU A 751 24.71 0.04 9.30
N GLN A 752 24.74 1.22 9.92
CA GLN A 752 25.96 1.70 10.59
C GLN A 752 26.44 0.69 11.64
N SER A 753 25.53 0.29 12.55
CA SER A 753 25.82 -0.72 13.58
C SER A 753 26.22 -2.07 13.00
N VAL A 754 25.78 -2.41 11.77
CA VAL A 754 26.12 -3.67 11.10
C VAL A 754 27.60 -3.75 10.71
N PHE A 755 28.20 -2.64 10.32
CA PHE A 755 29.58 -2.62 9.81
C PHE A 755 30.61 -2.21 10.86
N GLU A 756 30.25 -1.36 11.83
CA GLU A 756 31.17 -0.90 12.87
C GLU A 756 31.46 -1.99 13.93
N GLY A 757 30.57 -2.97 14.09
CA GLY A 757 30.64 -3.93 15.21
C GLY A 757 29.82 -3.45 16.42
N PRO A 758 29.68 -4.28 17.46
CA PRO A 758 29.18 -3.80 18.76
C PRO A 758 30.20 -2.91 19.47
#